data_AF-F3KY57-F1
#
_entry.id   AF-F3KY57-F1
#
_cell.length_a   1.000
_cell.length_b   1.000
_cell.length_c   1.000
_cell.angle_alpha   90.00
_cell.angle_beta   90.00
_cell.angle_gamma   90.00
#
_symmetry.space_group_name_H-M   'P 1'
#
loop_
_entity.id
_entity.type
_entity.pdbx_description
1 polymer ?
#
loop_
_entity_poly.entity_id
_entity_poly.type
_entity_poly.pdbx_seq_one_letter_code
_entity_poly.pdbx_strand_id
1 'polypeptide(L)'
;MQINNTMAKRIAVFAAFLLVAACSSGEAPSADSDPQGSEVESTLDYTQLDTEPAPILNPQEALKAFRIAPGFNIELVAFEPLVEDPVAMAWDEYSRLYVVEMRGYMPDIFGNGKNDPVGQIVRLSDIDGDGVMDESEVFMDKLINPRAVAVVNEGILVGVPPDLWLCRLPEPNAVCDQPERIGDYGPDVGKANVEHMENGLLAGIDNWLYNSKSARSFRYRNGELEVRMGPKRGQWGIAKDDLGRLFYNHNSTWLQGDLFFGEDLFAAGGERKYQGIEENLTETSLVYSVRVNPGVNRAYIEGTLREDGRLNKSTGVSGLAVYRGDQFPERFSRDVFIPESAGNVVSQFRLSDEGMSLKATQQLYADEQWGERDFLGSTDERFRPVDAFNGPDGALYIVDMYRGIIQDSYYMSDELRAQILQRHLDKPVGKGRIWRVTHEEGKPRMPLPNLGTKSALELVELLGSDNGWTRDTAQRLLIASEADVAADLQAVVLGGKTLAAIHALWTLEGRGELDDKVVASAFAVDDPWRQIHALRAGSSLLNTESLLELADTAQGMSPLVAMQWAIAVSDQVENPSVSDVLKQLVYQHIDNAFVRQAVVVAVAEQELGFLRNLLADASMQEASQGKHALLSDLAAYAYRQLRGDLKSEEPAPEALGQLIAVIESATGAQEWQQIAMLDGLSKLSRVPGFHPALLESAPTIFTAQVDSKVLAEARRDAHPAFTWPGDLLAAGVDPLTPEQKALMAKGETFYMRCAGCHGTDGAGLAGLAPPLAGVEWVTGPPEWLGRIILQGMAGPLIVEGKEWNGVMPAHGHISDLDDETLAGLMTYLRRSWGNMATSVSVADAASIRAASQDRKQPWTVADLEKVPFDRGFGPYLGKYSVSFITINITEEPEGLTMSAGMAGNGVLTPRGKNLFAVEGGDTPMTVEFIRSSDGPAESLIINRDGQTIPAKRKDA
;
A
#
# COMPACT_ATOMS: atom_id res chain seq x y z
N MET A 1 -63.49 -3.78 -23.59
CA MET A 1 -64.66 -4.12 -22.76
C MET A 1 -64.29 -3.78 -21.30
N GLN A 2 -65.23 -3.32 -20.48
CA GLN A 2 -64.98 -2.89 -19.07
C GLN A 2 -64.88 -4.13 -18.14
N ILE A 3 -64.51 -4.11 -16.83
CA ILE A 3 -64.62 -3.09 -15.76
C ILE A 3 -63.44 -3.12 -14.75
N ASN A 4 -63.04 -1.93 -14.31
CA ASN A 4 -62.26 -1.40 -13.17
C ASN A 4 -61.80 -2.25 -11.93
N ASN A 5 -60.67 -1.77 -11.34
CA ASN A 5 -60.31 -1.66 -9.90
C ASN A 5 -60.02 -2.96 -9.09
N THR A 6 -59.15 -3.02 -8.07
CA THR A 6 -58.21 -2.07 -7.36
C THR A 6 -57.06 -2.93 -6.77
N MET A 7 -55.81 -2.52 -6.49
CA MET A 7 -55.21 -1.31 -5.87
C MET A 7 -53.75 -1.07 -6.40
N ALA A 8 -53.03 -0.07 -5.84
CA ALA A 8 -51.58 0.29 -5.96
C ALA A 8 -50.62 -0.61 -6.85
N LYS A 9 -49.82 -0.18 -7.85
CA LYS A 9 -49.02 1.06 -8.15
C LYS A 9 -47.91 1.39 -7.12
N ARG A 10 -46.68 1.86 -7.42
CA ARG A 10 -45.79 2.04 -8.63
C ARG A 10 -44.44 2.65 -8.09
N ILE A 11 -43.27 2.70 -8.75
CA ILE A 11 -42.68 2.16 -10.01
C ILE A 11 -41.13 2.23 -9.88
N ALA A 12 -40.32 1.34 -10.49
CA ALA A 12 -38.89 1.59 -10.80
C ALA A 12 -38.24 0.50 -11.71
N VAL A 13 -38.03 0.80 -13.01
CA VAL A 13 -36.95 0.23 -13.87
C VAL A 13 -36.77 1.16 -15.08
N PHE A 14 -35.60 1.79 -15.24
CA PHE A 14 -34.74 1.77 -16.46
C PHE A 14 -33.51 2.67 -16.30
N ALA A 15 -32.41 2.33 -16.99
CA ALA A 15 -31.11 3.01 -16.93
C ALA A 15 -30.84 3.92 -18.14
N ALA A 16 -29.85 4.84 -18.04
CA ALA A 16 -28.64 4.85 -18.90
C ALA A 16 -27.77 6.15 -18.77
N PHE A 17 -26.48 5.96 -18.41
CA PHE A 17 -25.27 6.61 -18.94
C PHE A 17 -25.17 8.13 -19.24
N LEU A 18 -24.17 8.82 -18.62
CA LEU A 18 -22.89 9.25 -19.27
C LEU A 18 -21.99 10.16 -18.39
N LEU A 19 -20.68 9.85 -18.30
CA LEU A 19 -19.50 10.73 -18.01
C LEU A 19 -19.42 11.51 -16.66
N VAL A 20 -18.26 11.90 -16.10
CA VAL A 20 -16.91 11.28 -15.93
C VAL A 20 -16.06 12.16 -14.98
N ALA A 21 -15.20 11.54 -14.14
CA ALA A 21 -14.15 12.17 -13.28
C ALA A 21 -14.64 13.19 -12.20
N ALA A 22 -13.93 13.45 -11.09
CA ALA A 22 -12.52 13.21 -10.79
C ALA A 22 -12.22 12.98 -9.28
N CYS A 23 -11.07 12.34 -9.03
CA CYS A 23 -10.19 12.44 -7.85
C CYS A 23 -10.78 12.59 -6.42
N SER A 24 -10.56 11.58 -5.59
CA SER A 24 -10.18 11.79 -4.18
C SER A 24 -9.07 10.84 -3.75
N SER A 25 -8.09 11.38 -3.03
CA SER A 25 -7.02 10.61 -2.39
C SER A 25 -7.57 9.87 -1.17
N GLY A 26 -7.51 8.54 -1.17
CA GLY A 26 -7.68 7.72 0.03
C GLY A 26 -6.33 7.23 0.52
N GLU A 27 -5.98 7.53 1.77
CA GLU A 27 -4.91 6.79 2.45
C GLU A 27 -5.41 5.38 2.73
N ALA A 28 -4.59 4.36 2.43
CA ALA A 28 -4.94 2.98 2.76
C ALA A 28 -4.94 2.83 4.29
N PRO A 29 -6.01 2.29 4.92
CA PRO A 29 -6.02 2.06 6.35
C PRO A 29 -4.93 1.06 6.73
N SER A 30 -4.16 1.37 7.77
CA SER A 30 -3.13 0.48 8.30
C SER A 30 -3.74 -0.84 8.77
N ALA A 31 -3.39 -1.94 8.12
CA ALA A 31 -3.88 -3.28 8.43
C ALA A 31 -3.19 -3.88 9.68
N ASP A 32 -3.29 -3.19 10.82
CA ASP A 32 -2.87 -3.67 12.15
C ASP A 32 -3.67 -2.97 13.27
N SER A 33 -4.97 -3.30 13.35
CA SER A 33 -5.79 -3.05 14.55
C SER A 33 -6.85 -4.14 14.66
N ASP A 34 -6.78 -4.95 15.72
CA ASP A 34 -7.73 -6.05 15.97
C ASP A 34 -9.04 -5.49 16.55
N PRO A 35 -10.18 -5.59 15.84
CA PRO A 35 -11.44 -5.00 16.29
C PRO A 35 -12.10 -5.89 17.35
N GLN A 36 -11.79 -5.63 18.62
CA GLN A 36 -12.44 -6.32 19.75
C GLN A 36 -13.95 -6.04 19.78
N GLY A 37 -14.75 -7.00 19.32
CA GLY A 37 -16.12 -7.20 19.77
C GLY A 37 -17.17 -6.20 19.30
N SER A 38 -17.44 -6.14 18.00
CA SER A 38 -18.76 -5.72 17.50
C SER A 38 -19.34 -6.79 16.57
N GLU A 39 -20.07 -7.75 17.17
CA GLU A 39 -20.77 -8.81 16.44
C GLU A 39 -21.95 -8.23 15.65
N VAL A 40 -21.71 -7.92 14.37
CA VAL A 40 -22.77 -7.89 13.35
C VAL A 40 -22.81 -9.28 12.73
N GLU A 41 -23.65 -10.15 13.30
CA GLU A 41 -23.87 -11.50 12.75
C GLU A 41 -24.35 -11.40 11.30
N SER A 42 -23.66 -12.11 10.40
CA SER A 42 -24.09 -12.26 9.01
C SER A 42 -25.54 -12.74 8.90
N THR A 43 -26.36 -12.05 8.09
CA THR A 43 -27.73 -12.47 7.78
C THR A 43 -27.79 -13.78 6.98
N LEU A 44 -26.67 -14.18 6.37
CA LEU A 44 -26.44 -15.49 5.79
C LEU A 44 -25.90 -16.45 6.87
N ASP A 45 -26.66 -17.51 7.18
CA ASP A 45 -26.24 -18.59 8.07
C ASP A 45 -25.15 -19.45 7.38
N TYR A 46 -23.91 -19.00 7.52
CA TYR A 46 -22.73 -19.66 6.94
C TYR A 46 -22.53 -21.10 7.44
N THR A 47 -23.13 -21.48 8.58
CA THR A 47 -23.01 -22.84 9.13
C THR A 47 -23.77 -23.88 8.31
N GLN A 48 -24.73 -23.44 7.49
CA GLN A 48 -25.56 -24.30 6.63
C GLN A 48 -25.12 -24.31 5.16
N LEU A 49 -24.00 -23.65 4.82
CA LEU A 49 -23.46 -23.61 3.46
C LEU A 49 -22.63 -24.87 3.13
N ASP A 50 -23.00 -25.56 2.04
CA ASP A 50 -22.24 -26.67 1.43
C ASP A 50 -21.75 -27.73 2.45
N THR A 51 -22.63 -28.14 3.37
CA THR A 51 -22.30 -28.88 4.61
C THR A 51 -21.85 -30.33 4.44
N GLU A 52 -21.77 -30.84 3.20
CA GLU A 52 -21.30 -32.19 2.88
C GLU A 52 -19.76 -32.29 2.94
N PRO A 53 -19.19 -33.49 3.19
CA PRO A 53 -17.74 -33.69 3.18
C PRO A 53 -17.11 -33.42 1.80
N ALA A 54 -16.07 -32.56 1.77
CA ALA A 54 -15.35 -32.26 0.56
C ALA A 54 -14.63 -33.51 0.02
N PRO A 55 -14.93 -34.00 -1.19
CA PRO A 55 -14.36 -35.24 -1.71
C PRO A 55 -12.86 -35.12 -1.95
N ILE A 56 -12.18 -36.25 -2.11
CA ILE A 56 -10.78 -36.32 -2.52
C ILE A 56 -10.79 -36.83 -3.96
N LEU A 57 -10.62 -35.93 -4.94
CA LEU A 57 -10.65 -36.29 -6.35
C LEU A 57 -9.28 -36.80 -6.81
N ASN A 58 -9.26 -37.83 -7.65
CA ASN A 58 -8.06 -38.16 -8.43
C ASN A 58 -7.81 -37.09 -9.52
N PRO A 59 -6.62 -37.00 -10.13
CA PRO A 59 -6.33 -35.94 -11.10
C PRO A 59 -7.28 -35.93 -12.30
N GLN A 60 -7.74 -37.10 -12.77
CA GLN A 60 -8.69 -37.21 -13.88
C GLN A 60 -10.13 -36.88 -13.48
N GLU A 61 -10.44 -36.76 -12.19
CA GLU A 61 -11.70 -36.24 -11.66
C GLU A 61 -11.60 -34.72 -11.41
N ALA A 62 -10.51 -34.24 -10.82
CA ALA A 62 -10.25 -32.82 -10.63
C ALA A 62 -10.18 -32.06 -11.97
N LEU A 63 -9.61 -32.68 -13.01
CA LEU A 63 -9.62 -32.14 -14.38
C LEU A 63 -11.04 -31.87 -14.91
N LYS A 64 -12.06 -32.60 -14.43
CA LYS A 64 -13.47 -32.41 -14.78
C LYS A 64 -14.21 -31.43 -13.85
N ALA A 65 -13.60 -31.03 -12.73
CA ALA A 65 -14.12 -30.03 -11.81
C ALA A 65 -13.78 -28.60 -12.24
N PHE A 66 -12.81 -28.42 -13.15
CA PHE A 66 -12.44 -27.12 -13.70
C PHE A 66 -13.48 -26.54 -14.66
N ARG A 67 -13.70 -25.23 -14.54
CA ARG A 67 -14.33 -24.37 -15.55
C ARG A 67 -13.26 -23.36 -16.00
N ILE A 68 -12.70 -23.54 -17.19
CA ILE A 68 -11.64 -22.68 -17.77
C ILE A 68 -12.20 -21.80 -18.89
N ALA A 69 -11.58 -20.64 -19.15
CA ALA A 69 -11.96 -19.71 -20.21
C ALA A 69 -12.06 -20.38 -21.60
N PRO A 70 -13.02 -19.99 -22.46
CA PRO A 70 -13.16 -20.58 -23.79
C PRO A 70 -11.91 -20.41 -24.65
N GLY A 71 -11.54 -21.46 -25.40
CA GLY A 71 -10.32 -21.49 -26.21
C GLY A 71 -9.04 -21.87 -25.44
N PHE A 72 -9.12 -22.07 -24.12
CA PHE A 72 -8.02 -22.59 -23.29
C PHE A 72 -8.25 -24.06 -22.90
N ASN A 73 -7.15 -24.82 -22.88
CA ASN A 73 -7.08 -26.19 -22.38
C ASN A 73 -6.22 -26.23 -21.12
N ILE A 74 -6.50 -27.17 -20.21
CA ILE A 74 -5.70 -27.44 -19.01
C ILE A 74 -5.28 -28.92 -18.99
N GLU A 75 -4.01 -29.15 -18.72
CA GLU A 75 -3.33 -30.44 -18.77
C GLU A 75 -2.61 -30.69 -17.43
N LEU A 76 -2.46 -31.95 -17.04
CA LEU A 76 -1.69 -32.33 -15.86
C LEU A 76 -0.21 -32.48 -16.24
N VAL A 77 0.69 -31.91 -15.43
CA VAL A 77 2.15 -31.99 -15.63
C VAL A 77 2.79 -32.89 -14.58
N ALA A 78 2.41 -32.73 -13.32
CA ALA A 78 2.88 -33.54 -12.21
C ALA A 78 1.78 -33.68 -11.15
N PHE A 79 1.80 -34.80 -10.41
CA PHE A 79 0.92 -35.05 -9.28
C PHE A 79 1.57 -36.03 -8.30
N GLU A 80 0.94 -36.29 -7.15
CA GLU A 80 1.48 -37.22 -6.17
C GLU A 80 1.60 -38.66 -6.72
N PRO A 81 2.72 -39.39 -6.49
CA PRO A 81 3.78 -39.13 -5.53
C PRO A 81 5.01 -38.38 -6.10
N LEU A 82 4.95 -37.85 -7.33
CA LEU A 82 6.08 -37.09 -7.90
C LEU A 82 6.25 -35.74 -7.22
N VAL A 83 5.14 -35.13 -6.78
CA VAL A 83 5.11 -33.84 -6.08
C VAL A 83 4.05 -33.82 -4.97
N GLU A 84 4.36 -33.22 -3.83
CA GLU A 84 3.48 -33.04 -2.66
C GLU A 84 3.65 -31.64 -2.04
N ASP A 85 2.54 -31.02 -1.65
CA ASP A 85 2.44 -29.70 -1.04
C ASP A 85 3.32 -28.60 -1.73
N PRO A 86 3.29 -28.48 -3.08
CA PRO A 86 4.15 -27.55 -3.81
C PRO A 86 3.72 -26.09 -3.62
N VAL A 87 4.69 -25.18 -3.52
CA VAL A 87 4.44 -23.75 -3.31
C VAL A 87 5.16 -22.80 -4.27
N ALA A 88 6.26 -23.23 -4.89
CA ALA A 88 7.02 -22.46 -5.88
C ALA A 88 7.85 -23.41 -6.77
N MET A 89 8.27 -22.97 -7.95
CA MET A 89 9.07 -23.81 -8.87
C MET A 89 9.96 -23.00 -9.82
N ALA A 90 11.01 -23.62 -10.35
CA ALA A 90 11.91 -23.03 -11.34
C ALA A 90 12.38 -24.05 -12.40
N TRP A 91 12.48 -23.61 -13.64
CA TRP A 91 12.99 -24.40 -14.77
C TRP A 91 14.48 -24.10 -15.01
N ASP A 92 15.30 -25.15 -15.15
CA ASP A 92 16.72 -25.02 -15.52
C ASP A 92 16.97 -25.05 -17.04
N GLU A 93 18.21 -24.80 -17.46
CA GLU A 93 18.59 -24.75 -18.88
C GLU A 93 18.49 -26.08 -19.64
N TYR A 94 18.17 -27.18 -18.96
CA TYR A 94 17.88 -28.49 -19.57
C TYR A 94 16.37 -28.77 -19.63
N SER A 95 15.54 -27.79 -19.24
CA SER A 95 14.09 -27.91 -19.03
C SER A 95 13.70 -28.98 -17.98
N ARG A 96 14.51 -29.12 -16.92
CA ARG A 96 14.11 -29.88 -15.72
C ARG A 96 13.46 -28.93 -14.71
N LEU A 97 12.49 -29.43 -13.95
CA LEU A 97 11.64 -28.62 -13.09
C LEU A 97 11.97 -28.83 -11.61
N TYR A 98 12.56 -27.83 -10.97
CA TYR A 98 12.78 -27.81 -9.52
C TYR A 98 11.54 -27.29 -8.81
N VAL A 99 11.04 -28.00 -7.80
CA VAL A 99 9.80 -27.65 -7.08
C VAL A 99 10.06 -27.57 -5.58
N VAL A 100 9.58 -26.51 -4.94
CA VAL A 100 9.58 -26.31 -3.49
C VAL A 100 8.38 -27.02 -2.87
N GLU A 101 8.63 -28.03 -2.04
CA GLU A 101 7.59 -28.79 -1.33
C GLU A 101 7.50 -28.37 0.13
N MET A 102 6.42 -27.68 0.49
CA MET A 102 6.18 -27.13 1.83
C MET A 102 5.41 -28.11 2.72
N ARG A 103 5.82 -29.39 2.72
CA ARG A 103 5.18 -30.52 3.44
C ARG A 103 4.93 -30.28 4.93
N GLY A 104 5.69 -29.37 5.56
CA GLY A 104 5.52 -28.94 6.94
C GLY A 104 4.41 -27.89 7.18
N TYR A 105 3.76 -27.36 6.13
CA TYR A 105 2.71 -26.36 6.29
C TYR A 105 1.40 -26.98 6.80
N MET A 106 0.94 -26.52 7.97
CA MET A 106 -0.32 -26.93 8.63
C MET A 106 -0.62 -28.44 8.48
N PRO A 107 0.24 -29.33 9.00
CA PRO A 107 0.11 -30.78 8.84
C PRO A 107 -1.05 -31.35 9.66
N ASP A 108 -1.55 -30.60 10.65
CA ASP A 108 -2.87 -30.75 11.25
C ASP A 108 -3.54 -29.39 11.43
N ILE A 109 -4.77 -29.41 11.93
CA ILE A 109 -5.63 -28.23 12.10
C ILE A 109 -5.19 -27.24 13.20
N PHE A 110 -4.12 -27.56 13.93
CA PHE A 110 -3.50 -26.72 14.95
C PHE A 110 -2.07 -26.30 14.58
N GLY A 111 -1.49 -26.88 13.52
CA GLY A 111 -0.09 -26.66 13.13
C GLY A 111 0.93 -27.48 13.93
N ASN A 112 0.51 -28.56 14.60
CA ASN A 112 1.44 -29.40 15.37
C ASN A 112 2.47 -30.07 14.45
N GLY A 113 3.77 -29.86 14.70
CA GLY A 113 4.83 -30.37 13.83
C GLY A 113 5.15 -29.46 12.63
N LYS A 114 4.60 -28.23 12.54
CA LYS A 114 4.93 -27.30 11.43
C LYS A 114 6.38 -26.79 11.38
N ASN A 115 7.18 -27.16 12.39
CA ASN A 115 8.60 -26.90 12.49
C ASN A 115 9.45 -28.17 12.32
N ASP A 116 8.83 -29.31 11.98
CA ASP A 116 9.56 -30.55 11.70
C ASP A 116 10.27 -30.42 10.34
N PRO A 117 11.53 -30.89 10.20
CA PRO A 117 12.30 -30.80 8.97
C PRO A 117 11.83 -31.84 7.94
N VAL A 118 10.67 -31.59 7.34
CA VAL A 118 10.00 -32.48 6.38
C VAL A 118 9.75 -31.86 5.01
N GLY A 119 10.00 -30.54 4.85
CA GLY A 119 10.01 -29.89 3.53
C GLY A 119 11.25 -30.28 2.74
N GLN A 120 11.18 -30.16 1.41
CA GLN A 120 12.27 -30.51 0.50
C GLN A 120 12.17 -29.77 -0.83
N ILE A 121 13.22 -29.83 -1.63
CA ILE A 121 13.20 -29.50 -3.06
C ILE A 121 13.25 -30.81 -3.84
N VAL A 122 12.34 -30.99 -4.79
CA VAL A 122 12.39 -32.11 -5.76
C VAL A 122 12.78 -31.59 -7.14
N ARG A 123 13.49 -32.42 -7.92
CA ARG A 123 13.76 -32.21 -9.34
C ARG A 123 12.93 -33.20 -10.15
N LEU A 124 12.06 -32.68 -11.00
CA LEU A 124 11.20 -33.46 -11.89
C LEU A 124 11.78 -33.49 -13.30
N SER A 125 11.61 -34.62 -14.00
CA SER A 125 12.03 -34.80 -15.40
C SER A 125 10.97 -35.51 -16.24
N ASP A 126 10.74 -34.97 -17.44
CA ASP A 126 10.06 -35.58 -18.59
C ASP A 126 11.12 -36.42 -19.34
N ILE A 127 10.94 -37.74 -19.46
CA ILE A 127 11.97 -38.65 -20.03
C ILE A 127 11.62 -39.21 -21.42
N ASP A 128 10.38 -39.07 -21.88
CA ASP A 128 9.95 -39.53 -23.22
C ASP A 128 9.52 -38.39 -24.17
N GLY A 129 9.33 -37.17 -23.65
CA GLY A 129 8.95 -35.97 -24.38
C GLY A 129 7.45 -35.69 -24.41
N ASP A 130 6.60 -36.48 -23.72
CA ASP A 130 5.15 -36.25 -23.68
C ASP A 130 4.73 -35.04 -22.83
N GLY A 131 5.65 -34.40 -22.09
CA GLY A 131 5.40 -33.15 -21.38
C GLY A 131 4.60 -33.30 -20.08
N VAL A 132 4.39 -34.53 -19.63
CA VAL A 132 4.15 -34.89 -18.24
C VAL A 132 5.53 -35.19 -17.61
N MET A 133 5.66 -35.10 -16.29
CA MET A 133 6.86 -35.51 -15.57
C MET A 133 6.77 -37.00 -15.23
N ASP A 134 7.83 -37.76 -15.50
CA ASP A 134 7.92 -39.20 -15.24
C ASP A 134 8.66 -39.52 -13.93
N GLU A 135 9.78 -38.83 -13.72
CA GLU A 135 10.71 -39.08 -12.62
C GLU A 135 10.74 -37.90 -11.64
N SER A 136 10.90 -38.21 -10.36
CA SER A 136 11.06 -37.25 -9.27
C SER A 136 12.23 -37.67 -8.38
N GLU A 137 13.16 -36.74 -8.18
CA GLU A 137 14.38 -36.93 -7.40
C GLU A 137 14.42 -35.90 -6.26
N VAL A 138 14.66 -36.35 -5.03
CA VAL A 138 14.84 -35.44 -3.89
C VAL A 138 16.19 -34.74 -4.02
N PHE A 139 16.16 -33.46 -4.38
CA PHE A 139 17.35 -32.67 -4.66
C PHE A 139 17.99 -32.09 -3.39
N MET A 140 17.17 -31.68 -2.42
CA MET A 140 17.61 -31.14 -1.12
C MET A 140 16.53 -31.42 -0.08
N ASP A 141 16.86 -32.07 1.05
CA ASP A 141 15.87 -32.53 2.04
C ASP A 141 16.00 -31.87 3.42
N LYS A 142 15.12 -32.27 4.36
CA LYS A 142 15.12 -31.84 5.78
C LYS A 142 14.96 -30.33 5.99
N LEU A 143 14.16 -29.67 5.15
CA LEU A 143 13.92 -28.24 5.20
C LEU A 143 12.72 -27.92 6.11
N ILE A 144 12.78 -26.78 6.80
CA ILE A 144 11.67 -26.23 7.59
C ILE A 144 11.13 -25.02 6.84
N ASN A 145 9.88 -25.06 6.41
CA ASN A 145 9.22 -24.00 5.64
C ASN A 145 10.09 -23.42 4.49
N PRO A 146 10.60 -24.25 3.54
CA PRO A 146 11.26 -23.73 2.35
C PRO A 146 10.24 -22.93 1.51
N ARG A 147 10.67 -21.81 0.91
CA ARG A 147 9.75 -20.83 0.27
C ARG A 147 10.11 -20.39 -1.14
N ALA A 148 11.31 -20.65 -1.61
CA ALA A 148 11.81 -20.14 -2.88
C ALA A 148 12.90 -21.04 -3.47
N VAL A 149 12.95 -21.11 -4.80
CA VAL A 149 13.99 -21.77 -5.57
C VAL A 149 14.30 -20.95 -6.82
N ALA A 150 15.58 -20.81 -7.17
CA ALA A 150 16.00 -20.12 -8.39
C ALA A 150 17.26 -20.77 -8.99
N VAL A 151 17.36 -20.76 -10.32
CA VAL A 151 18.52 -21.31 -11.05
C VAL A 151 19.49 -20.17 -11.36
N VAL A 152 20.72 -20.26 -10.84
CA VAL A 152 21.84 -19.35 -11.12
C VAL A 152 22.96 -20.12 -11.83
N ASN A 153 24.03 -19.45 -12.25
CA ASN A 153 25.12 -20.12 -12.97
C ASN A 153 25.99 -20.99 -12.06
N GLU A 154 25.99 -20.69 -10.76
CA GLU A 154 26.74 -21.37 -9.74
C GLU A 154 25.99 -22.57 -9.13
N GLY A 155 24.72 -22.79 -9.53
CA GLY A 155 23.86 -23.87 -9.08
C GLY A 155 22.42 -23.43 -8.79
N ILE A 156 21.81 -24.03 -7.77
CA ILE A 156 20.43 -23.76 -7.36
C ILE A 156 20.44 -22.96 -6.05
N LEU A 157 19.80 -21.79 -6.05
CA LEU A 157 19.51 -21.05 -4.82
C LEU A 157 18.21 -21.54 -4.19
N VAL A 158 18.20 -21.66 -2.85
CA VAL A 158 17.03 -22.08 -2.08
C VAL A 158 16.84 -21.16 -0.87
N GLY A 159 15.66 -20.52 -0.79
CA GLY A 159 15.28 -19.66 0.33
C GLY A 159 14.57 -20.45 1.43
N VAL A 160 15.21 -20.62 2.59
CA VAL A 160 14.70 -21.43 3.72
C VAL A 160 14.91 -20.64 5.02
N PRO A 161 13.95 -19.79 5.43
CA PRO A 161 14.18 -18.79 6.47
C PRO A 161 14.70 -19.37 7.80
N PRO A 162 15.73 -18.76 8.43
CA PRO A 162 16.31 -17.44 8.15
C PRO A 162 17.48 -17.44 7.13
N ASP A 163 17.66 -18.50 6.34
CA ASP A 163 18.90 -18.78 5.59
C ASP A 163 18.71 -18.81 4.06
N LEU A 164 19.66 -18.21 3.32
CA LEU A 164 19.81 -18.39 1.87
C LEU A 164 20.88 -19.44 1.58
N TRP A 165 20.50 -20.50 0.88
CA TRP A 165 21.37 -21.62 0.54
C TRP A 165 21.71 -21.64 -0.95
N LEU A 166 22.94 -22.04 -1.28
CA LEU A 166 23.41 -22.36 -2.63
C LEU A 166 23.79 -23.84 -2.73
N CYS A 167 23.10 -24.55 -3.61
CA CYS A 167 23.37 -25.93 -3.98
C CYS A 167 24.17 -25.95 -5.29
N ARG A 168 25.51 -26.00 -5.18
CA ARG A 168 26.40 -26.02 -6.36
C ARG A 168 26.26 -27.32 -7.14
N LEU A 169 26.26 -27.24 -8.47
CA LEU A 169 26.15 -28.39 -9.37
C LEU A 169 27.52 -28.68 -10.03
N PRO A 170 28.35 -29.58 -9.47
CA PRO A 170 29.64 -29.95 -10.07
C PRO A 170 29.50 -30.70 -11.41
N GLU A 171 28.36 -31.37 -11.60
CA GLU A 171 27.89 -31.90 -12.88
C GLU A 171 26.38 -31.58 -12.99
N PRO A 172 25.80 -31.43 -14.20
CA PRO A 172 24.39 -31.05 -14.36
C PRO A 172 23.39 -31.92 -13.62
N ASN A 173 23.68 -33.22 -13.45
CA ASN A 173 22.82 -34.19 -12.79
C ASN A 173 23.12 -34.37 -11.28
N ALA A 174 23.97 -33.55 -10.68
CA ALA A 174 24.22 -33.61 -9.24
C ALA A 174 22.95 -33.31 -8.40
N VAL A 175 22.90 -33.85 -7.18
CA VAL A 175 21.97 -33.49 -6.10
C VAL A 175 22.70 -32.65 -5.03
N CYS A 176 21.96 -31.99 -4.14
CA CYS A 176 22.53 -31.08 -3.15
C CYS A 176 23.04 -31.80 -1.89
N ASP A 177 24.13 -32.56 -2.03
CA ASP A 177 24.80 -33.25 -0.90
C ASP A 177 25.38 -32.30 0.15
N GLN A 178 25.77 -31.08 -0.25
CA GLN A 178 26.46 -30.10 0.59
C GLN A 178 25.98 -28.66 0.28
N PRO A 179 24.83 -28.23 0.83
CA PRO A 179 24.35 -26.86 0.66
C PRO A 179 25.24 -25.83 1.38
N GLU A 180 25.59 -24.76 0.68
CA GLU A 180 26.40 -23.65 1.19
C GLU A 180 25.49 -22.52 1.69
N ARG A 181 25.59 -22.12 2.97
CA ARG A 181 24.87 -20.93 3.47
C ARG A 181 25.57 -19.68 2.97
N ILE A 182 24.96 -18.96 2.03
CA ILE A 182 25.56 -17.76 1.43
C ILE A 182 25.04 -16.44 2.01
N GLY A 183 23.92 -16.45 2.75
CA GLY A 183 23.35 -15.24 3.34
C GLY A 183 22.10 -15.47 4.19
N ASP A 184 21.45 -14.38 4.57
CA ASP A 184 20.23 -14.36 5.40
C ASP A 184 18.99 -14.19 4.51
N TYR A 185 17.91 -14.93 4.76
CA TYR A 185 16.67 -14.93 3.97
C TYR A 185 15.43 -14.93 4.89
N GLY A 186 14.69 -13.82 4.95
CA GLY A 186 13.56 -13.67 5.86
C GLY A 186 13.91 -13.71 7.36
N PRO A 187 12.90 -13.57 8.24
CA PRO A 187 13.06 -13.76 9.68
C PRO A 187 13.03 -15.24 10.08
N ASP A 188 13.50 -15.53 11.29
CA ASP A 188 13.46 -16.85 11.94
C ASP A 188 12.02 -17.42 12.02
N VAL A 189 11.83 -18.62 11.46
CA VAL A 189 10.54 -19.33 11.41
C VAL A 189 9.90 -19.59 12.77
N GLY A 190 10.69 -19.69 13.84
CA GLY A 190 10.18 -19.86 15.20
C GLY A 190 9.68 -18.58 15.86
N LYS A 191 9.77 -17.43 15.18
CA LYS A 191 9.54 -16.09 15.76
C LYS A 191 8.63 -15.17 14.93
N ALA A 192 8.18 -15.59 13.75
CA ALA A 192 7.39 -14.77 12.83
C ALA A 192 6.22 -15.56 12.22
N ASN A 193 5.18 -14.84 11.79
CA ASN A 193 4.09 -15.43 11.01
C ASN A 193 4.57 -15.74 9.59
N VAL A 194 4.36 -16.98 9.14
CA VAL A 194 4.71 -17.47 7.79
C VAL A 194 4.06 -16.62 6.68
N GLU A 195 2.87 -16.08 6.93
CA GLU A 195 2.15 -15.23 5.97
C GLU A 195 2.78 -13.84 5.78
N HIS A 196 3.82 -13.52 6.57
CA HIS A 196 4.53 -12.23 6.55
C HIS A 196 6.07 -12.38 6.42
N MET A 197 6.56 -13.52 5.95
CA MET A 197 7.98 -13.77 5.64
C MET A 197 8.36 -13.39 4.20
N GLU A 198 9.67 -13.28 3.93
CA GLU A 198 10.26 -13.09 2.60
C GLU A 198 10.11 -14.34 1.70
N ASN A 199 9.82 -14.11 0.42
CA ASN A 199 9.66 -15.12 -0.65
C ASN A 199 10.07 -14.52 -2.00
N GLY A 200 10.20 -15.32 -3.06
CA GLY A 200 10.62 -14.85 -4.39
C GLY A 200 11.87 -15.55 -4.91
N LEU A 201 13.00 -14.84 -4.99
CA LEU A 201 14.14 -15.12 -5.87
C LEU A 201 13.82 -15.01 -7.38
N LEU A 202 12.92 -14.08 -7.75
CA LEU A 202 12.61 -13.77 -9.15
C LEU A 202 13.82 -13.15 -9.85
N ALA A 203 14.38 -13.82 -10.86
CA ALA A 203 15.42 -13.22 -11.70
C ALA A 203 14.86 -12.02 -12.49
N GLY A 204 15.45 -10.84 -12.28
CA GLY A 204 15.24 -9.61 -13.02
C GLY A 204 15.97 -9.59 -14.36
N ILE A 205 15.62 -8.63 -15.23
CA ILE A 205 16.35 -8.40 -16.49
C ILE A 205 17.71 -7.72 -16.27
N ASP A 206 17.89 -7.09 -15.10
CA ASP A 206 19.10 -6.35 -14.68
C ASP A 206 20.08 -7.21 -13.86
N ASN A 207 20.03 -8.53 -14.00
CA ASN A 207 20.88 -9.51 -13.32
C ASN A 207 20.71 -9.59 -11.78
N TRP A 208 19.68 -8.95 -11.20
CA TRP A 208 19.32 -9.04 -9.78
C TRP A 208 18.14 -10.01 -9.54
N LEU A 209 18.13 -10.67 -8.38
CA LEU A 209 17.05 -11.52 -7.88
C LEU A 209 16.17 -10.72 -6.91
N TYR A 210 14.86 -10.74 -7.14
CA TYR A 210 13.85 -9.94 -6.44
C TYR A 210 12.98 -10.78 -5.51
N ASN A 211 12.49 -10.15 -4.44
CA ASN A 211 11.74 -10.81 -3.37
C ASN A 211 10.47 -10.03 -2.99
N SER A 212 9.41 -10.77 -2.66
CA SER A 212 8.16 -10.26 -2.09
C SER A 212 8.20 -10.27 -0.55
N LYS A 213 7.39 -9.42 0.07
CA LYS A 213 7.40 -9.04 1.50
C LYS A 213 8.75 -8.47 1.98
N SER A 214 9.61 -8.06 1.05
CA SER A 214 11.00 -7.65 1.31
C SER A 214 11.36 -6.35 0.61
N ALA A 215 12.44 -5.75 1.10
CA ALA A 215 13.13 -4.59 0.52
C ALA A 215 14.49 -4.98 -0.07
N ARG A 216 14.84 -6.27 -0.11
CA ARG A 216 16.16 -6.77 -0.51
C ARG A 216 16.12 -7.39 -1.89
N SER A 217 17.07 -7.01 -2.73
CA SER A 217 17.42 -7.75 -3.95
C SER A 217 18.81 -8.37 -3.79
N PHE A 218 19.02 -9.53 -4.38
CA PHE A 218 20.29 -10.29 -4.30
C PHE A 218 20.94 -10.42 -5.68
N ARG A 219 22.27 -10.42 -5.75
CA ARG A 219 23.00 -10.80 -6.97
C ARG A 219 24.21 -11.63 -6.57
N TYR A 220 24.34 -12.83 -7.12
CA TYR A 220 25.54 -13.64 -6.89
C TYR A 220 26.52 -13.38 -8.04
N ARG A 221 27.76 -13.00 -7.71
CA ARG A 221 28.80 -12.65 -8.70
C ARG A 221 30.17 -12.94 -8.12
N ASN A 222 31.09 -13.48 -8.92
CA ASN A 222 32.49 -13.74 -8.54
C ASN A 222 32.70 -14.60 -7.27
N GLY A 223 31.69 -15.34 -6.82
CA GLY A 223 31.72 -16.13 -5.57
C GLY A 223 31.17 -15.40 -4.33
N GLU A 224 30.68 -14.16 -4.47
CA GLU A 224 30.12 -13.36 -3.38
C GLU A 224 28.62 -13.06 -3.61
N LEU A 225 27.89 -12.88 -2.51
CA LEU A 225 26.49 -12.47 -2.51
C LEU A 225 26.40 -10.95 -2.32
N GLU A 226 26.16 -10.23 -3.41
CA GLU A 226 25.78 -8.82 -3.37
C GLU A 226 24.33 -8.69 -2.88
N VAL A 227 24.07 -7.69 -2.03
CA VAL A 227 22.72 -7.37 -1.52
C VAL A 227 22.48 -5.87 -1.68
N ARG A 228 21.38 -5.48 -2.33
CA ARG A 228 20.93 -4.07 -2.39
C ARG A 228 19.56 -3.89 -1.74
N MET A 229 19.34 -2.70 -1.21
CA MET A 229 18.04 -2.26 -0.69
C MET A 229 17.24 -1.54 -1.78
N GLY A 230 15.92 -1.63 -1.70
CA GLY A 230 14.95 -0.96 -2.58
C GLY A 230 13.58 -0.83 -1.90
N PRO A 231 12.52 -0.42 -2.64
CA PRO A 231 11.15 -0.35 -2.13
C PRO A 231 10.63 -1.69 -1.60
N LYS A 232 9.76 -1.67 -0.57
CA LYS A 232 9.37 -2.86 0.20
C LYS A 232 8.03 -3.43 -0.25
N ARG A 233 8.07 -4.38 -1.19
CA ARG A 233 6.93 -4.76 -2.02
C ARG A 233 6.24 -6.06 -1.60
N GLY A 234 4.95 -6.15 -1.86
CA GLY A 234 4.18 -7.40 -1.94
C GLY A 234 4.04 -8.24 -0.65
N GLN A 235 3.49 -9.44 -0.81
CA GLN A 235 3.30 -10.41 0.28
C GLN A 235 3.64 -11.86 -0.10
N TRP A 236 3.10 -12.39 -1.20
CA TRP A 236 3.22 -13.82 -1.56
C TRP A 236 3.75 -14.10 -2.97
N GLY A 237 3.57 -13.17 -3.91
CA GLY A 237 4.10 -13.28 -5.26
C GLY A 237 4.94 -12.06 -5.65
N ILE A 238 5.86 -12.27 -6.57
CA ILE A 238 6.51 -11.21 -7.35
C ILE A 238 6.87 -11.74 -8.75
N ALA A 239 6.49 -10.98 -9.78
CA ALA A 239 6.73 -11.27 -11.19
C ALA A 239 7.29 -10.03 -11.91
N LYS A 240 7.71 -10.20 -13.16
CA LYS A 240 8.13 -9.10 -14.04
C LYS A 240 7.46 -9.19 -15.41
N ASP A 241 7.34 -8.06 -16.11
CA ASP A 241 7.06 -8.05 -17.55
C ASP A 241 8.34 -8.16 -18.40
N ASP A 242 8.19 -8.08 -19.72
CA ASP A 242 9.28 -8.14 -20.70
C ASP A 242 10.27 -6.97 -20.65
N LEU A 243 9.91 -5.88 -19.98
CA LEU A 243 10.75 -4.70 -19.77
C LEU A 243 11.41 -4.73 -18.37
N GLY A 244 11.07 -5.73 -17.54
CA GLY A 244 11.55 -5.83 -16.17
C GLY A 244 10.81 -4.95 -15.17
N ARG A 245 9.64 -4.38 -15.51
CA ARG A 245 8.76 -3.76 -14.51
C ARG A 245 8.24 -4.84 -13.57
N LEU A 246 8.19 -4.55 -12.27
CA LEU A 246 7.82 -5.51 -11.23
C LEU A 246 6.32 -5.48 -10.93
N PHE A 247 5.74 -6.65 -10.67
CA PHE A 247 4.32 -6.86 -10.38
C PHE A 247 4.16 -7.81 -9.19
N TYR A 248 3.26 -7.50 -8.27
CA TYR A 248 3.12 -8.20 -6.99
C TYR A 248 1.75 -7.90 -6.35
N ASN A 249 1.48 -8.44 -5.17
CA ASN A 249 0.14 -8.44 -4.58
C ASN A 249 0.16 -8.51 -3.03
N HIS A 250 -1.03 -8.41 -2.44
CA HIS A 250 -1.32 -8.66 -1.03
C HIS A 250 -2.57 -9.54 -0.93
N ASN A 251 -2.80 -10.21 0.21
CA ASN A 251 -3.96 -11.11 0.43
C ASN A 251 -5.32 -10.57 -0.08
N SER A 252 -5.54 -9.25 -0.03
CA SER A 252 -6.79 -8.57 -0.43
C SER A 252 -6.66 -7.54 -1.57
N THR A 253 -5.53 -7.56 -2.29
CA THR A 253 -5.27 -6.68 -3.45
C THR A 253 -4.71 -7.52 -4.58
N TRP A 254 -5.49 -7.67 -5.67
CA TRP A 254 -5.16 -8.54 -6.80
C TRP A 254 -3.81 -8.23 -7.44
N LEU A 255 -3.57 -6.96 -7.82
CA LEU A 255 -2.35 -6.57 -8.52
C LEU A 255 -1.91 -5.14 -8.18
N GLN A 256 -0.70 -5.04 -7.65
CA GLN A 256 0.12 -3.84 -7.65
C GLN A 256 1.27 -3.98 -8.66
N GLY A 257 1.84 -2.86 -9.07
CA GLY A 257 3.05 -2.88 -9.89
C GLY A 257 3.84 -1.58 -9.85
N ASP A 258 5.09 -1.71 -10.25
CA ASP A 258 5.99 -0.58 -10.45
C ASP A 258 5.88 -0.11 -11.91
N LEU A 259 5.58 1.16 -12.11
CA LEU A 259 5.54 1.80 -13.44
C LEU A 259 6.97 2.00 -14.00
N PHE A 260 7.95 2.13 -13.10
CA PHE A 260 9.36 2.45 -13.37
C PHE A 260 10.28 1.58 -12.48
N PHE A 261 11.60 1.75 -12.57
CA PHE A 261 12.54 0.93 -11.82
C PHE A 261 12.79 1.49 -10.41
N GLY A 262 12.11 0.92 -9.40
CA GLY A 262 12.12 1.43 -8.03
C GLY A 262 13.49 1.41 -7.33
N GLU A 263 14.38 0.50 -7.72
CA GLU A 263 15.75 0.40 -7.20
C GLU A 263 16.59 1.61 -7.60
N ASP A 264 16.40 2.11 -8.83
CA ASP A 264 17.13 3.28 -9.33
C ASP A 264 16.68 4.55 -8.57
N LEU A 265 15.37 4.70 -8.37
CA LEU A 265 14.79 5.78 -7.56
C LEU A 265 15.28 5.72 -6.11
N PHE A 266 15.32 4.52 -5.52
CA PHE A 266 15.80 4.30 -4.15
C PHE A 266 17.31 4.51 -4.02
N ALA A 267 18.10 4.17 -5.03
CA ALA A 267 19.55 4.43 -5.04
C ALA A 267 19.85 5.94 -5.06
N ALA A 268 19.16 6.71 -5.89
CA ALA A 268 19.36 8.16 -5.99
C ALA A 268 18.70 8.95 -4.84
N GLY A 269 17.57 8.49 -4.29
CA GLY A 269 16.78 9.23 -3.29
C GLY A 269 16.82 8.68 -1.85
N GLY A 270 17.22 7.43 -1.65
CA GLY A 270 17.12 6.72 -0.37
C GLY A 270 15.68 6.30 -0.03
N GLU A 271 15.38 6.21 1.28
CA GLU A 271 14.07 5.78 1.77
C GLU A 271 13.03 6.93 1.69
N ARG A 272 12.33 7.00 0.55
CA ARG A 272 11.23 7.94 0.26
C ARG A 272 10.00 7.16 -0.25
N LYS A 273 8.80 7.74 -0.17
CA LYS A 273 7.64 7.20 -0.92
C LYS A 273 7.69 7.74 -2.35
N TYR A 274 7.74 6.84 -3.33
CA TYR A 274 7.81 7.17 -4.75
C TYR A 274 6.45 6.97 -5.42
N GLN A 275 5.99 7.97 -6.17
CA GLN A 275 4.88 7.84 -7.11
C GLN A 275 5.30 6.93 -8.27
N GLY A 276 4.41 6.05 -8.71
CA GLY A 276 4.68 5.03 -9.71
C GLY A 276 5.36 3.76 -9.18
N ILE A 277 5.41 3.58 -7.86
CA ILE A 277 5.90 2.40 -7.15
C ILE A 277 4.82 2.00 -6.14
N GLU A 278 4.58 0.69 -5.96
CA GLU A 278 3.51 0.14 -5.11
C GLU A 278 2.07 0.54 -5.53
N GLU A 279 1.89 1.03 -6.77
CA GLU A 279 0.60 1.46 -7.31
C GLU A 279 -0.37 0.27 -7.45
N ASN A 280 -1.58 0.38 -6.89
CA ASN A 280 -2.65 -0.60 -7.11
C ASN A 280 -3.24 -0.41 -8.51
N LEU A 281 -3.11 -1.43 -9.35
CA LEU A 281 -3.55 -1.39 -10.74
C LEU A 281 -5.02 -1.82 -10.91
N THR A 282 -5.66 -2.33 -9.84
CA THR A 282 -6.99 -2.96 -9.85
C THR A 282 -8.06 -2.14 -9.12
N GLU A 283 -9.15 -1.83 -9.82
CA GLU A 283 -10.29 -1.04 -9.27
C GLU A 283 -11.17 -1.82 -8.29
N THR A 284 -11.13 -3.16 -8.32
CA THR A 284 -11.93 -4.03 -7.45
C THR A 284 -11.10 -5.21 -6.97
N SER A 285 -11.39 -5.72 -5.77
CA SER A 285 -10.88 -6.99 -5.25
C SER A 285 -11.89 -8.14 -5.37
N LEU A 286 -12.87 -8.05 -6.29
CA LEU A 286 -13.95 -9.05 -6.39
C LEU A 286 -13.45 -10.41 -6.90
N VAL A 287 -14.01 -11.49 -6.32
CA VAL A 287 -13.77 -12.88 -6.73
C VAL A 287 -15.03 -13.43 -7.42
N TYR A 288 -14.88 -14.18 -8.50
CA TYR A 288 -15.97 -14.79 -9.24
C TYR A 288 -15.77 -16.31 -9.30
N SER A 289 -15.85 -16.93 -8.12
CA SER A 289 -15.72 -18.38 -7.96
C SER A 289 -16.88 -19.15 -8.58
N VAL A 290 -16.63 -20.43 -8.87
CA VAL A 290 -17.60 -21.35 -9.52
C VAL A 290 -18.29 -22.30 -8.53
N ARG A 291 -18.05 -22.11 -7.23
CA ARG A 291 -18.67 -22.82 -6.10
C ARG A 291 -18.83 -21.90 -4.89
N VAL A 292 -19.74 -22.25 -4.00
CA VAL A 292 -19.85 -21.70 -2.63
C VAL A 292 -18.52 -21.88 -1.90
N ASN A 293 -18.10 -20.95 -1.03
CA ASN A 293 -16.80 -20.99 -0.35
C ASN A 293 -16.96 -20.91 1.20
N PRO A 294 -17.45 -21.97 1.90
CA PRO A 294 -17.64 -21.91 3.36
C PRO A 294 -16.31 -22.00 4.13
N GLY A 295 -15.31 -22.70 3.56
CA GLY A 295 -13.99 -22.89 4.14
C GLY A 295 -13.06 -21.67 4.01
N VAL A 296 -13.56 -20.47 4.24
CA VAL A 296 -12.81 -19.20 4.21
C VAL A 296 -12.84 -18.55 5.59
N ASN A 297 -11.73 -17.94 5.96
CA ASN A 297 -11.62 -17.22 7.23
C ASN A 297 -12.59 -16.04 7.29
N ARG A 298 -13.12 -15.73 8.48
CA ARG A 298 -14.09 -14.64 8.70
C ARG A 298 -15.39 -14.74 7.86
N ALA A 299 -15.76 -15.94 7.40
CA ALA A 299 -17.02 -16.19 6.68
C ALA A 299 -18.29 -15.83 7.48
N TYR A 300 -18.18 -15.69 8.80
CA TYR A 300 -19.24 -15.22 9.70
C TYR A 300 -19.45 -13.68 9.68
N ILE A 301 -18.49 -12.92 9.13
CA ILE A 301 -18.58 -11.45 9.03
C ILE A 301 -19.34 -11.07 7.76
N GLU A 302 -20.33 -10.19 7.91
CA GLU A 302 -21.13 -9.68 6.79
C GLU A 302 -20.24 -9.06 5.68
N GLY A 303 -20.51 -9.45 4.43
CA GLY A 303 -19.78 -8.96 3.25
C GLY A 303 -18.48 -9.70 2.91
N THR A 304 -17.98 -10.62 3.76
CA THR A 304 -16.91 -11.56 3.38
C THR A 304 -17.39 -12.54 2.31
N LEU A 305 -18.57 -13.13 2.53
CA LEU A 305 -19.31 -13.91 1.52
C LEU A 305 -20.40 -13.05 0.88
N ARG A 306 -20.82 -13.47 -0.32
CA ARG A 306 -22.02 -12.97 -1.01
C ARG A 306 -23.27 -13.67 -0.49
N GLU A 307 -24.45 -13.13 -0.79
CA GLU A 307 -25.74 -13.80 -0.50
C GLU A 307 -25.85 -15.22 -1.08
N ASP A 308 -25.12 -15.51 -2.16
CA ASP A 308 -25.04 -16.83 -2.79
C ASP A 308 -23.98 -17.78 -2.17
N GLY A 309 -23.33 -17.34 -1.08
CA GLY A 309 -22.31 -18.09 -0.34
C GLY A 309 -20.94 -18.18 -1.01
N ARG A 310 -20.73 -17.51 -2.15
CA ARG A 310 -19.40 -17.40 -2.78
C ARG A 310 -18.55 -16.34 -2.10
N LEU A 311 -17.22 -16.47 -2.23
CA LEU A 311 -16.28 -15.46 -1.76
C LEU A 311 -16.54 -14.13 -2.46
N ASN A 312 -16.72 -13.04 -1.70
CA ASN A 312 -17.08 -11.74 -2.27
C ASN A 312 -15.88 -10.97 -2.79
N LYS A 313 -14.85 -10.86 -1.94
CA LYS A 313 -13.59 -10.15 -2.17
C LYS A 313 -12.41 -11.06 -1.85
N SER A 314 -11.26 -10.81 -2.45
CA SER A 314 -10.08 -11.64 -2.27
C SER A 314 -9.52 -11.54 -0.83
N THR A 315 -9.08 -12.69 -0.33
CA THR A 315 -8.56 -12.91 1.03
C THR A 315 -7.30 -13.79 1.05
N GLY A 316 -7.03 -14.51 -0.04
CA GLY A 316 -5.88 -15.41 -0.23
C GLY A 316 -5.26 -15.31 -1.63
N VAL A 317 -5.13 -14.08 -2.17
CA VAL A 317 -4.28 -13.81 -3.34
C VAL A 317 -2.85 -14.22 -3.00
N SER A 318 -2.23 -15.04 -3.83
CA SER A 318 -0.95 -15.71 -3.54
C SER A 318 0.13 -15.35 -4.56
N GLY A 319 0.63 -16.28 -5.39
CA GLY A 319 1.61 -15.99 -6.42
C GLY A 319 1.03 -15.26 -7.65
N LEU A 320 1.81 -15.11 -8.73
CA LEU A 320 1.34 -14.53 -10.00
C LEU A 320 2.31 -14.71 -11.18
N ALA A 321 1.76 -14.83 -12.40
CA ALA A 321 2.50 -14.70 -13.65
C ALA A 321 2.00 -13.51 -14.47
N VAL A 322 2.90 -12.57 -14.82
CA VAL A 322 2.71 -11.76 -16.04
C VAL A 322 3.02 -12.68 -17.22
N TYR A 323 2.13 -12.79 -18.19
CA TYR A 323 2.33 -13.70 -19.32
C TYR A 323 3.39 -13.17 -20.29
N ARG A 324 4.45 -13.97 -20.45
CA ARG A 324 5.66 -13.75 -21.25
C ARG A 324 6.03 -14.98 -22.09
N GLY A 325 5.20 -16.03 -22.04
CA GLY A 325 5.33 -17.19 -22.92
C GLY A 325 4.87 -16.87 -24.34
N ASP A 326 5.17 -17.75 -25.28
CA ASP A 326 4.83 -17.58 -26.70
C ASP A 326 3.83 -18.63 -27.22
N GLN A 327 3.24 -19.45 -26.33
CA GLN A 327 2.22 -20.43 -26.72
C GLN A 327 0.86 -19.77 -26.96
N PHE A 328 0.41 -18.83 -26.13
CA PHE A 328 -0.85 -18.13 -26.34
C PHE A 328 -0.77 -17.15 -27.52
N PRO A 329 -1.88 -16.83 -28.20
CA PRO A 329 -1.94 -15.74 -29.17
C PRO A 329 -1.55 -14.39 -28.56
N GLU A 330 -0.83 -13.55 -29.33
CA GLU A 330 -0.26 -12.25 -28.92
C GLU A 330 -1.20 -11.32 -28.14
N ARG A 331 -2.52 -11.41 -28.35
CA ARG A 331 -3.54 -10.65 -27.58
C ARG A 331 -3.56 -10.92 -26.07
N PHE A 332 -2.86 -11.96 -25.60
CA PHE A 332 -2.67 -12.30 -24.19
C PHE A 332 -1.27 -11.94 -23.67
N SER A 333 -0.39 -11.38 -24.52
CA SER A 333 0.90 -10.81 -24.12
C SER A 333 0.68 -9.75 -23.04
N ARG A 334 1.42 -9.85 -21.92
CA ARG A 334 1.27 -9.01 -20.71
C ARG A 334 -0.07 -9.13 -19.95
N ASP A 335 -0.98 -10.03 -20.31
CA ASP A 335 -2.08 -10.37 -19.39
C ASP A 335 -1.50 -11.05 -18.14
N VAL A 336 -2.05 -10.77 -16.96
CA VAL A 336 -1.55 -11.26 -15.67
C VAL A 336 -2.50 -12.29 -15.09
N PHE A 337 -1.96 -13.45 -14.72
CA PHE A 337 -2.70 -14.59 -14.18
C PHE A 337 -2.36 -14.77 -12.70
N ILE A 338 -3.37 -14.69 -11.84
CA ILE A 338 -3.21 -14.52 -10.40
C ILE A 338 -4.10 -15.52 -9.64
N PRO A 339 -3.51 -16.52 -8.97
CA PRO A 339 -4.23 -17.42 -8.07
C PRO A 339 -4.92 -16.72 -6.88
N GLU A 340 -6.08 -17.25 -6.51
CA GLU A 340 -6.77 -16.96 -5.26
C GLU A 340 -7.12 -18.29 -4.58
N SER A 341 -6.33 -18.59 -3.55
CA SER A 341 -6.28 -19.91 -2.91
C SER A 341 -7.57 -20.23 -2.15
N ALA A 342 -8.29 -19.23 -1.64
CA ALA A 342 -9.47 -19.37 -0.80
C ALA A 342 -10.75 -19.55 -1.64
N GLY A 343 -10.86 -18.79 -2.74
CA GLY A 343 -11.96 -18.83 -3.72
C GLY A 343 -11.93 -20.03 -4.67
N ASN A 344 -10.84 -20.79 -4.71
CA ASN A 344 -10.58 -21.90 -5.65
C ASN A 344 -10.48 -21.44 -7.13
N VAL A 345 -9.83 -20.30 -7.39
CA VAL A 345 -9.73 -19.68 -8.73
C VAL A 345 -8.31 -19.24 -9.12
N VAL A 346 -8.11 -19.03 -10.41
CA VAL A 346 -7.04 -18.17 -10.97
C VAL A 346 -7.73 -17.13 -11.85
N SER A 347 -7.50 -15.85 -11.54
CA SER A 347 -8.06 -14.70 -12.25
C SER A 347 -7.10 -14.19 -13.33
N GLN A 348 -7.66 -13.60 -14.38
CA GLN A 348 -6.89 -12.98 -15.47
C GLN A 348 -7.15 -11.47 -15.49
N PHE A 349 -6.09 -10.67 -15.60
CA PHE A 349 -6.16 -9.22 -15.71
C PHE A 349 -5.47 -8.77 -17.00
N ARG A 350 -6.15 -7.97 -17.82
CA ARG A 350 -5.50 -7.31 -18.96
C ARG A 350 -4.85 -6.01 -18.52
N LEU A 351 -3.55 -5.88 -18.79
CA LEU A 351 -2.84 -4.61 -18.64
C LEU A 351 -3.12 -3.68 -19.82
N SER A 352 -3.27 -2.39 -19.52
CA SER A 352 -3.28 -1.30 -20.50
C SER A 352 -2.41 -0.15 -20.00
N ASP A 353 -1.53 0.36 -20.87
CA ASP A 353 -0.72 1.54 -20.58
C ASP A 353 -1.55 2.82 -20.79
N GLU A 354 -1.72 3.61 -19.74
CA GLU A 354 -2.41 4.90 -19.75
C GLU A 354 -1.38 6.04 -19.68
N GLY A 355 -0.68 6.26 -20.80
CA GLY A 355 0.40 7.23 -20.91
C GLY A 355 1.68 6.75 -20.21
N MET A 356 1.93 7.22 -18.99
CA MET A 356 2.97 6.69 -18.10
C MET A 356 2.40 5.83 -16.96
N SER A 357 1.07 5.69 -16.86
CA SER A 357 0.40 4.84 -15.88
C SER A 357 0.10 3.45 -16.43
N LEU A 358 -0.25 2.52 -15.55
CA LEU A 358 -0.81 1.21 -15.87
C LEU A 358 -2.21 1.06 -15.26
N LYS A 359 -3.05 0.29 -15.92
CA LYS A 359 -4.33 -0.20 -15.39
C LYS A 359 -4.48 -1.69 -15.65
N ALA A 360 -5.09 -2.41 -14.72
CA ALA A 360 -5.34 -3.85 -14.80
C ALA A 360 -6.85 -4.14 -14.74
N THR A 361 -7.43 -4.64 -15.84
CA THR A 361 -8.86 -4.91 -15.97
C THR A 361 -9.15 -6.41 -15.91
N GLN A 362 -9.87 -6.86 -14.88
CA GLN A 362 -10.28 -8.26 -14.70
C GLN A 362 -11.04 -8.78 -15.94
N GLN A 363 -10.67 -9.94 -16.45
CA GLN A 363 -11.31 -10.62 -17.57
C GLN A 363 -12.27 -11.67 -17.01
N LEU A 364 -13.57 -11.41 -17.13
CA LEU A 364 -14.63 -12.31 -16.67
C LEU A 364 -15.21 -13.12 -17.84
N TYR A 365 -15.66 -14.33 -17.52
CA TYR A 365 -16.17 -15.31 -18.47
C TYR A 365 -17.56 -15.76 -18.09
N ALA A 366 -18.36 -16.17 -19.08
CA ALA A 366 -19.70 -16.66 -18.84
C ALA A 366 -19.69 -17.97 -18.02
N ASP A 367 -20.65 -18.09 -17.10
CA ASP A 367 -20.92 -19.29 -16.33
C ASP A 367 -22.43 -19.62 -16.33
N GLU A 368 -22.78 -20.88 -16.59
CA GLU A 368 -24.19 -21.31 -16.71
C GLU A 368 -24.98 -21.24 -15.39
N GLN A 369 -24.29 -21.31 -14.25
CA GLN A 369 -24.87 -21.32 -12.91
C GLN A 369 -24.80 -19.94 -12.25
N TRP A 370 -23.69 -19.23 -12.46
CA TRP A 370 -23.33 -18.02 -11.72
C TRP A 370 -23.34 -16.73 -12.56
N GLY A 371 -23.63 -16.83 -13.86
CA GLY A 371 -23.60 -15.72 -14.81
C GLY A 371 -22.18 -15.35 -15.23
N GLU A 372 -21.33 -14.98 -14.28
CA GLU A 372 -19.92 -14.61 -14.47
C GLU A 372 -19.01 -15.40 -13.52
N ARG A 373 -17.83 -15.76 -14.05
CA ARG A 373 -16.72 -16.44 -13.36
C ARG A 373 -15.36 -15.86 -13.75
N ASP A 374 -14.35 -16.13 -12.94
CA ASP A 374 -12.95 -15.91 -13.28
C ASP A 374 -12.44 -16.87 -14.38
N PHE A 375 -11.22 -16.59 -14.88
CA PHE A 375 -10.54 -17.30 -15.96
C PHE A 375 -10.52 -18.82 -15.76
N LEU A 376 -10.05 -19.28 -14.59
CA LEU A 376 -10.10 -20.67 -14.16
C LEU A 376 -10.73 -20.73 -12.77
N GLY A 377 -11.71 -21.61 -12.58
CA GLY A 377 -12.23 -21.96 -11.26
C GLY A 377 -12.49 -23.46 -11.15
N SER A 378 -12.41 -24.02 -9.94
CA SER A 378 -12.74 -25.42 -9.69
C SER A 378 -13.97 -25.59 -8.80
N THR A 379 -14.78 -26.61 -9.07
CA THR A 379 -15.79 -27.10 -8.13
C THR A 379 -15.20 -28.03 -7.07
N ASP A 380 -13.92 -28.41 -7.17
CA ASP A 380 -13.17 -29.09 -6.11
C ASP A 380 -12.58 -28.05 -5.14
N GLU A 381 -13.00 -28.10 -3.87
CA GLU A 381 -12.51 -27.22 -2.81
C GLU A 381 -11.03 -27.41 -2.47
N ARG A 382 -10.48 -28.59 -2.77
CA ARG A 382 -9.08 -28.92 -2.49
C ARG A 382 -8.13 -28.35 -3.54
N PHE A 383 -8.64 -27.87 -4.68
CA PHE A 383 -7.85 -27.07 -5.61
C PHE A 383 -7.41 -25.77 -4.93
N ARG A 384 -6.13 -25.69 -4.56
CA ARG A 384 -5.52 -24.54 -3.89
C ARG A 384 -4.40 -24.03 -4.80
N PRO A 385 -4.72 -23.26 -5.85
CA PRO A 385 -3.70 -22.67 -6.68
C PRO A 385 -2.95 -21.63 -5.83
N VAL A 386 -1.62 -21.76 -5.75
CA VAL A 386 -0.76 -20.94 -4.88
C VAL A 386 0.26 -20.12 -5.65
N ASP A 387 0.61 -20.49 -6.88
CA ASP A 387 1.49 -19.69 -7.75
C ASP A 387 1.26 -20.00 -9.24
N ALA A 388 1.79 -19.15 -10.12
CA ALA A 388 1.72 -19.28 -11.56
C ALA A 388 3.04 -18.88 -12.23
N PHE A 389 3.47 -19.61 -13.26
CA PHE A 389 4.76 -19.42 -13.94
C PHE A 389 4.64 -19.52 -15.47
N ASN A 390 5.58 -18.89 -16.18
CA ASN A 390 5.77 -19.11 -17.63
C ASN A 390 6.70 -20.31 -17.85
N GLY A 391 6.36 -21.20 -18.77
CA GLY A 391 7.14 -22.40 -19.09
C GLY A 391 8.11 -22.26 -20.27
N PRO A 392 9.08 -23.19 -20.41
CA PRO A 392 10.04 -23.23 -21.51
C PRO A 392 9.40 -23.65 -22.85
N ASP A 393 8.21 -24.26 -22.83
CA ASP A 393 7.33 -24.51 -23.99
C ASP A 393 6.43 -23.30 -24.35
N GLY A 394 6.53 -22.20 -23.59
CA GLY A 394 5.72 -21.00 -23.74
C GLY A 394 4.34 -21.07 -23.09
N ALA A 395 3.96 -22.17 -22.44
CA ALA A 395 2.67 -22.29 -21.78
C ALA A 395 2.65 -21.61 -20.40
N LEU A 396 1.44 -21.39 -19.86
CA LEU A 396 1.25 -20.97 -18.47
C LEU A 396 1.18 -22.21 -17.57
N TYR A 397 1.83 -22.19 -16.41
CA TYR A 397 1.80 -23.29 -15.44
C TYR A 397 1.20 -22.79 -14.13
N ILE A 398 0.34 -23.58 -13.49
CA ILE A 398 -0.29 -23.29 -12.19
C ILE A 398 0.18 -24.33 -11.17
N VAL A 399 0.67 -23.85 -10.02
CA VAL A 399 1.04 -24.68 -8.87
C VAL A 399 -0.18 -24.85 -7.97
N ASP A 400 -0.60 -26.08 -7.73
CA ASP A 400 -1.78 -26.45 -6.93
C ASP A 400 -1.33 -27.28 -5.71
N MET A 401 -1.49 -26.71 -4.52
CA MET A 401 -1.09 -27.35 -3.26
C MET A 401 -2.03 -28.49 -2.84
N TYR A 402 -3.10 -28.74 -3.61
CA TYR A 402 -4.11 -29.80 -3.48
C TYR A 402 -4.50 -30.25 -2.05
N ARG A 403 -5.05 -29.33 -1.24
CA ARG A 403 -5.31 -29.54 0.19
C ARG A 403 -6.51 -28.74 0.71
N GLY A 404 -7.11 -29.20 1.82
CA GLY A 404 -8.27 -28.52 2.39
C GLY A 404 -7.94 -27.26 3.19
N ILE A 405 -6.98 -27.35 4.12
CA ILE A 405 -6.49 -26.22 4.94
C ILE A 405 -5.50 -25.36 4.15
N ILE A 406 -5.73 -24.04 4.09
CA ILE A 406 -4.85 -23.07 3.40
C ILE A 406 -4.51 -21.81 4.23
N GLN A 407 -4.89 -21.77 5.52
CA GLN A 407 -4.63 -20.65 6.45
C GLN A 407 -3.69 -21.13 7.56
N ASP A 408 -2.73 -20.30 7.99
CA ASP A 408 -1.89 -20.64 9.15
C ASP A 408 -2.68 -20.58 10.47
N SER A 409 -2.25 -21.39 11.43
CA SER A 409 -2.65 -21.37 12.84
C SER A 409 -2.87 -19.99 13.47
N TYR A 410 -2.07 -18.96 13.11
CA TYR A 410 -2.22 -17.58 13.61
C TYR A 410 -3.58 -16.94 13.30
N TYR A 411 -4.23 -17.36 12.22
CA TYR A 411 -5.53 -16.82 11.78
C TYR A 411 -6.63 -17.90 11.72
N MET A 412 -6.40 -19.07 12.33
CA MET A 412 -7.35 -20.18 12.33
C MET A 412 -8.45 -19.98 13.38
N SER A 413 -9.56 -19.35 12.98
CA SER A 413 -10.72 -19.12 13.86
C SER A 413 -11.45 -20.43 14.24
N ASP A 414 -12.27 -20.39 15.29
CA ASP A 414 -13.02 -21.56 15.77
C ASP A 414 -14.12 -21.98 14.78
N GLU A 415 -14.71 -21.01 14.08
CA GLU A 415 -15.71 -21.18 13.02
C GLU A 415 -15.10 -21.86 11.79
N LEU A 416 -13.93 -21.39 11.35
CA LEU A 416 -13.18 -22.00 10.26
C LEU A 416 -12.73 -23.42 10.65
N ARG A 417 -12.30 -23.62 11.90
CA ARG A 417 -11.95 -24.95 12.44
C ARG A 417 -13.15 -25.90 12.42
N ALA A 418 -14.34 -25.43 12.79
CA ALA A 418 -15.57 -26.21 12.72
C ALA A 418 -15.91 -26.62 11.27
N GLN A 419 -15.86 -25.67 10.32
CA GLN A 419 -16.08 -25.92 8.89
C GLN A 419 -15.08 -26.96 8.33
N ILE A 420 -13.80 -26.84 8.67
CA ILE A 420 -12.76 -27.78 8.23
C ILE A 420 -13.03 -29.21 8.75
N LEU A 421 -13.37 -29.36 10.04
CA LEU A 421 -13.64 -30.67 10.65
C LEU A 421 -14.94 -31.29 10.14
N GLN A 422 -16.02 -30.51 10.04
CA GLN A 422 -17.32 -30.96 9.54
C GLN A 422 -17.21 -31.51 8.11
N ARG A 423 -16.36 -30.89 7.28
CA ARG A 423 -16.26 -31.15 5.85
C ARG A 423 -15.02 -31.99 5.48
N HIS A 424 -14.35 -32.57 6.49
CA HIS A 424 -13.15 -33.41 6.40
C HIS A 424 -11.99 -32.79 5.60
N LEU A 425 -11.76 -31.48 5.75
CA LEU A 425 -10.72 -30.73 5.02
C LEU A 425 -9.33 -30.80 5.68
N ASP A 426 -9.21 -31.34 6.90
CA ASP A 426 -7.96 -31.52 7.64
C ASP A 426 -7.06 -32.66 7.09
N LYS A 427 -7.64 -33.55 6.28
CA LYS A 427 -6.96 -34.62 5.54
C LYS A 427 -7.50 -34.75 4.11
N PRO A 428 -6.72 -35.30 3.17
CA PRO A 428 -5.32 -35.68 3.29
C PRO A 428 -4.39 -34.45 3.30
N VAL A 429 -3.14 -34.70 3.68
CA VAL A 429 -1.94 -33.87 3.46
C VAL A 429 -0.92 -34.76 2.73
N GLY A 430 0.18 -34.23 2.18
CA GLY A 430 1.06 -35.01 1.31
C GLY A 430 0.41 -35.23 -0.06
N LYS A 431 0.00 -34.11 -0.68
CA LYS A 431 -0.74 -34.04 -1.95
C LYS A 431 -0.34 -32.77 -2.69
N GLY A 432 -0.26 -32.82 -4.01
CA GLY A 432 0.20 -31.67 -4.79
C GLY A 432 0.11 -31.92 -6.28
N ARG A 433 -0.07 -30.85 -7.07
CA ARG A 433 -0.25 -30.92 -8.52
C ARG A 433 0.39 -29.72 -9.21
N ILE A 434 0.82 -29.94 -10.44
CA ILE A 434 1.25 -28.90 -11.37
C ILE A 434 0.42 -29.06 -12.64
N TRP A 435 -0.21 -27.98 -13.06
CA TRP A 435 -1.10 -27.95 -14.23
C TRP A 435 -0.49 -27.03 -15.31
N ARG A 436 -0.51 -27.46 -16.57
CA ARG A 436 -0.17 -26.62 -17.74
C ARG A 436 -1.47 -26.11 -18.37
N VAL A 437 -1.47 -24.86 -18.81
CA VAL A 437 -2.57 -24.22 -19.53
C VAL A 437 -2.08 -23.76 -20.90
N THR A 438 -2.79 -24.16 -21.95
CA THR A 438 -2.52 -23.82 -23.36
C THR A 438 -3.74 -23.17 -24.01
N HIS A 439 -3.56 -22.48 -25.13
CA HIS A 439 -4.64 -21.91 -25.94
C HIS A 439 -4.72 -22.57 -27.32
N GLU A 440 -5.94 -22.86 -27.80
CA GLU A 440 -6.22 -23.61 -29.04
C GLU A 440 -5.70 -22.93 -30.31
N GLU A 441 -5.90 -21.62 -30.43
CA GLU A 441 -5.36 -20.79 -31.52
C GLU A 441 -3.85 -20.46 -31.35
N GLY A 442 -3.20 -21.03 -30.33
CA GLY A 442 -1.82 -20.75 -29.96
C GLY A 442 -0.77 -21.39 -30.88
N LYS A 443 0.52 -21.20 -30.56
CA LYS A 443 1.59 -22.02 -31.16
C LYS A 443 1.36 -23.49 -30.78
N PRO A 444 1.53 -24.45 -31.70
CA PRO A 444 1.45 -25.86 -31.34
C PRO A 444 2.53 -26.20 -30.31
N ARG A 445 2.23 -27.13 -29.39
CA ARG A 445 3.18 -27.50 -28.35
C ARG A 445 4.50 -28.01 -28.96
N MET A 446 5.59 -27.40 -28.54
CA MET A 446 6.95 -27.75 -28.94
C MET A 446 7.57 -28.74 -27.93
N PRO A 447 8.57 -29.54 -28.33
CA PRO A 447 9.43 -30.26 -27.38
C PRO A 447 10.15 -29.27 -26.46
N LEU A 448 10.40 -29.67 -25.21
CA LEU A 448 11.07 -28.80 -24.24
C LEU A 448 12.51 -28.46 -24.72
N PRO A 449 12.90 -27.17 -24.75
CA PRO A 449 14.20 -26.76 -25.27
C PRO A 449 15.33 -27.05 -24.29
N ASN A 450 16.47 -27.52 -24.82
CA ASN A 450 17.72 -27.65 -24.08
C ASN A 450 18.64 -26.47 -24.48
N LEU A 451 18.80 -25.51 -23.57
CA LEU A 451 19.66 -24.34 -23.71
C LEU A 451 21.08 -24.60 -23.18
N GLY A 452 21.24 -25.47 -22.18
CA GLY A 452 22.55 -25.82 -21.61
C GLY A 452 23.53 -26.52 -22.56
N THR A 453 23.08 -26.90 -23.76
CA THR A 453 23.93 -27.45 -24.84
C THR A 453 24.15 -26.51 -26.03
N LYS A 454 23.64 -25.26 -25.96
CA LYS A 454 23.77 -24.27 -27.03
C LYS A 454 25.14 -23.61 -27.07
N SER A 455 25.60 -23.28 -28.28
CA SER A 455 26.76 -22.42 -28.46
C SER A 455 26.45 -20.97 -28.11
N ALA A 456 27.45 -20.18 -27.74
CA ALA A 456 27.26 -18.77 -27.38
C ALA A 456 26.57 -17.95 -28.50
N LEU A 457 26.89 -18.21 -29.77
CA LEU A 457 26.23 -17.53 -30.90
C LEU A 457 24.74 -17.89 -31.01
N GLU A 458 24.36 -19.15 -30.79
CA GLU A 458 22.94 -19.54 -30.72
C GLU A 458 22.23 -18.88 -29.52
N LEU A 459 22.91 -18.73 -28.38
CA LEU A 459 22.34 -18.02 -27.23
C LEU A 459 22.15 -16.52 -27.53
N VAL A 460 23.05 -15.88 -28.28
CA VAL A 460 22.89 -14.48 -28.74
C VAL A 460 21.68 -14.32 -29.65
N GLU A 461 21.41 -15.28 -30.55
CA GLU A 461 20.17 -15.28 -31.34
C GLU A 461 18.92 -15.44 -30.46
N LEU A 462 18.99 -16.28 -29.42
CA LEU A 462 17.88 -16.54 -28.49
C LEU A 462 17.53 -15.37 -27.56
N LEU A 463 18.41 -14.36 -27.40
CA LEU A 463 18.04 -13.06 -26.80
C LEU A 463 16.92 -12.35 -27.58
N GLY A 464 16.72 -12.71 -28.85
CA GLY A 464 15.62 -12.24 -29.70
C GLY A 464 14.39 -13.17 -29.76
N SER A 465 14.29 -14.17 -28.88
CA SER A 465 13.14 -15.10 -28.83
C SER A 465 11.84 -14.41 -28.37
N ASP A 466 10.69 -14.89 -28.84
CA ASP A 466 9.37 -14.43 -28.36
C ASP A 466 9.15 -14.84 -26.89
N ASN A 467 9.67 -16.01 -26.49
CA ASN A 467 9.50 -16.57 -25.15
C ASN A 467 10.44 -15.92 -24.12
N GLY A 468 9.88 -15.32 -23.08
CA GLY A 468 10.60 -14.65 -22.00
C GLY A 468 11.51 -15.57 -21.17
N TRP A 469 11.12 -16.84 -20.90
CA TRP A 469 12.01 -17.79 -20.22
C TRP A 469 13.25 -18.10 -21.06
N THR A 470 13.07 -18.23 -22.38
CA THR A 470 14.17 -18.49 -23.32
C THR A 470 15.17 -17.33 -23.34
N ARG A 471 14.68 -16.07 -23.36
CA ARG A 471 15.55 -14.89 -23.32
C ARG A 471 16.27 -14.74 -21.97
N ASP A 472 15.54 -14.86 -20.87
CA ASP A 472 16.10 -14.77 -19.51
C ASP A 472 17.21 -15.83 -19.29
N THR A 473 16.97 -17.06 -19.73
CA THR A 473 17.93 -18.17 -19.63
C THR A 473 19.12 -17.98 -20.57
N ALA A 474 18.91 -17.49 -21.79
CA ALA A 474 19.99 -17.20 -22.73
C ALA A 474 20.93 -16.10 -22.22
N GLN A 475 20.38 -15.01 -21.66
CA GLN A 475 21.15 -13.96 -20.98
C GLN A 475 21.96 -14.54 -19.82
N ARG A 476 21.32 -15.32 -18.93
CA ARG A 476 22.02 -15.96 -17.80
C ARG A 476 23.21 -16.80 -18.26
N LEU A 477 23.03 -17.68 -19.25
CA LEU A 477 24.10 -18.56 -19.74
C LEU A 477 25.22 -17.78 -20.45
N LEU A 478 24.89 -16.71 -21.18
CA LEU A 478 25.90 -15.84 -21.81
C LEU A 478 26.75 -15.07 -20.79
N ILE A 479 26.20 -14.74 -19.62
CA ILE A 479 26.94 -14.06 -18.54
C ILE A 479 28.04 -14.96 -17.94
N ALA A 480 27.84 -16.28 -17.92
CA ALA A 480 28.86 -17.26 -17.50
C ALA A 480 29.67 -17.86 -18.66
N SER A 481 29.59 -17.30 -19.87
CA SER A 481 30.27 -17.86 -21.04
C SER A 481 31.64 -17.20 -21.28
N GLU A 482 32.72 -17.98 -21.24
CA GLU A 482 34.08 -17.54 -21.61
C GLU A 482 34.28 -17.33 -23.13
N ALA A 483 33.21 -17.34 -23.93
CA ALA A 483 33.28 -17.11 -25.37
C ALA A 483 33.40 -15.61 -25.71
N ASP A 484 34.25 -15.28 -26.68
CA ASP A 484 34.33 -13.95 -27.29
C ASP A 484 33.13 -13.75 -28.25
N VAL A 485 32.08 -13.10 -27.73
CA VAL A 485 30.85 -12.73 -28.46
C VAL A 485 30.46 -11.26 -28.21
N ALA A 486 31.38 -10.45 -27.68
CA ALA A 486 31.13 -9.05 -27.35
C ALA A 486 30.69 -8.24 -28.57
N ALA A 487 31.32 -8.48 -29.73
CA ALA A 487 30.98 -7.83 -30.99
C ALA A 487 29.57 -8.21 -31.50
N ASP A 488 29.17 -9.47 -31.34
CA ASP A 488 27.83 -9.95 -31.72
C ASP A 488 26.74 -9.37 -30.79
N LEU A 489 27.01 -9.31 -29.48
CA LEU A 489 26.15 -8.64 -28.51
C LEU A 489 25.99 -7.15 -28.84
N GLN A 490 27.07 -6.44 -29.14
CA GLN A 490 27.03 -5.03 -29.57
C GLN A 490 26.22 -4.85 -30.86
N ALA A 491 26.29 -5.78 -31.81
CA ALA A 491 25.46 -5.77 -33.01
C ALA A 491 23.96 -5.99 -32.69
N VAL A 492 23.62 -6.78 -31.67
CA VAL A 492 22.24 -6.94 -31.17
C VAL A 492 21.75 -5.68 -30.43
N VAL A 493 22.60 -5.02 -29.63
CA VAL A 493 22.28 -3.73 -28.97
C VAL A 493 21.90 -2.65 -29.98
N LEU A 494 22.55 -2.61 -31.15
CA LEU A 494 22.23 -1.69 -32.25
C LEU A 494 21.20 -2.26 -33.25
N GLY A 495 20.63 -3.43 -32.95
CA GLY A 495 19.69 -4.15 -33.81
C GLY A 495 18.25 -3.64 -33.79
N GLY A 496 17.42 -4.17 -34.69
CA GLY A 496 16.02 -3.74 -34.86
C GLY A 496 15.00 -4.28 -33.84
N LYS A 497 15.41 -5.13 -32.88
CA LYS A 497 14.53 -5.69 -31.84
C LYS A 497 14.86 -5.09 -30.46
N THR A 498 13.97 -4.25 -29.93
CA THR A 498 14.13 -3.59 -28.61
C THR A 498 14.43 -4.56 -27.48
N LEU A 499 13.63 -5.63 -27.30
CA LEU A 499 13.85 -6.60 -26.22
C LEU A 499 15.20 -7.31 -26.34
N ALA A 500 15.63 -7.67 -27.57
CA ALA A 500 16.93 -8.28 -27.80
C ALA A 500 18.07 -7.31 -27.44
N ALA A 501 17.94 -6.03 -27.80
CA ALA A 501 18.91 -5.00 -27.45
C ALA A 501 19.00 -4.78 -25.93
N ILE A 502 17.88 -4.82 -25.21
CA ILE A 502 17.85 -4.71 -23.74
C ILE A 502 18.54 -5.91 -23.10
N HIS A 503 18.19 -7.14 -23.49
CA HIS A 503 18.84 -8.34 -22.99
C HIS A 503 20.34 -8.37 -23.33
N ALA A 504 20.75 -7.87 -24.50
CA ALA A 504 22.17 -7.76 -24.87
C ALA A 504 22.94 -6.70 -24.05
N LEU A 505 22.32 -5.55 -23.72
CA LEU A 505 22.90 -4.55 -22.82
C LEU A 505 23.20 -5.14 -21.43
N TRP A 506 22.23 -5.84 -20.84
CA TRP A 506 22.42 -6.48 -19.52
C TRP A 506 23.31 -7.73 -19.56
N THR A 507 23.39 -8.40 -20.70
CA THR A 507 24.40 -9.45 -20.92
C THR A 507 25.81 -8.85 -20.90
N LEU A 508 26.03 -7.70 -21.56
CA LEU A 508 27.31 -6.98 -21.53
C LEU A 508 27.64 -6.42 -20.14
N GLU A 509 26.67 -5.92 -19.36
CA GLU A 509 26.89 -5.53 -17.95
C GLU A 509 27.31 -6.73 -17.09
N GLY A 510 26.59 -7.85 -17.19
CA GLY A 510 26.87 -9.05 -16.40
C GLY A 510 28.24 -9.65 -16.70
N ARG A 511 28.69 -9.56 -17.96
CA ARG A 511 30.04 -9.96 -18.41
C ARG A 511 31.15 -8.95 -18.07
N GLY A 512 30.80 -7.70 -17.76
CA GLY A 512 31.76 -6.61 -17.60
C GLY A 512 32.36 -6.10 -18.93
N GLU A 513 31.64 -6.30 -20.04
CA GLU A 513 32.04 -5.95 -21.41
C GLU A 513 31.30 -4.73 -21.99
N LEU A 514 30.38 -4.14 -21.21
CA LEU A 514 29.71 -2.89 -21.58
C LEU A 514 30.70 -1.72 -21.49
N ASP A 515 30.72 -0.86 -22.51
CA ASP A 515 31.56 0.36 -22.54
C ASP A 515 30.75 1.64 -22.80
N ASP A 516 31.41 2.78 -22.58
CA ASP A 516 30.87 4.14 -22.76
C ASP A 516 30.25 4.37 -24.16
N LYS A 517 30.89 3.82 -25.20
CA LYS A 517 30.46 3.97 -26.60
C LYS A 517 29.25 3.11 -26.91
N VAL A 518 29.16 1.90 -26.36
CA VAL A 518 27.98 1.04 -26.51
C VAL A 518 26.77 1.67 -25.82
N VAL A 519 26.94 2.20 -24.61
CA VAL A 519 25.88 2.93 -23.89
C VAL A 519 25.41 4.15 -24.69
N ALA A 520 26.33 5.01 -25.14
CA ALA A 520 25.99 6.19 -25.94
C ALA A 520 25.33 5.83 -27.28
N SER A 521 25.81 4.78 -27.97
CA SER A 521 25.25 4.32 -29.24
C SER A 521 23.87 3.68 -29.08
N ALA A 522 23.61 3.00 -27.96
CA ALA A 522 22.29 2.48 -27.62
C ALA A 522 21.29 3.59 -27.28
N PHE A 523 21.75 4.64 -26.58
CA PHE A 523 20.94 5.82 -26.26
C PHE A 523 20.63 6.70 -27.49
N ALA A 524 21.53 6.71 -28.49
CA ALA A 524 21.31 7.42 -29.76
C ALA A 524 20.23 6.78 -30.67
N VAL A 525 19.65 5.64 -30.29
CA VAL A 525 18.49 5.05 -30.99
C VAL A 525 17.20 5.65 -30.43
N ASP A 526 16.30 6.08 -31.33
CA ASP A 526 14.95 6.59 -31.00
C ASP A 526 14.02 5.45 -30.54
N ASP A 527 14.29 4.94 -29.34
CA ASP A 527 13.68 3.78 -28.71
C ASP A 527 13.71 4.00 -27.17
N PRO A 528 12.63 4.54 -26.57
CA PRO A 528 12.63 4.97 -25.17
C PRO A 528 13.05 3.88 -24.17
N TRP A 529 12.68 2.61 -24.40
CA TRP A 529 13.05 1.53 -23.50
C TRP A 529 14.52 1.14 -23.64
N ARG A 530 15.08 1.18 -24.85
CA ARG A 530 16.52 1.01 -25.05
C ARG A 530 17.32 2.15 -24.44
N GLN A 531 16.87 3.40 -24.60
CA GLN A 531 17.45 4.58 -23.96
C GLN A 531 17.48 4.46 -22.43
N ILE A 532 16.34 4.05 -21.85
CA ILE A 532 16.22 3.78 -20.41
C ILE A 532 17.20 2.69 -19.97
N HIS A 533 17.19 1.51 -20.59
CA HIS A 533 18.09 0.43 -20.17
C HIS A 533 19.57 0.70 -20.44
N ALA A 534 19.93 1.51 -21.45
CA ALA A 534 21.30 1.96 -21.67
C ALA A 534 21.80 2.80 -20.48
N LEU A 535 20.99 3.76 -20.01
CA LEU A 535 21.28 4.52 -18.80
C LEU A 535 21.37 3.61 -17.57
N ARG A 536 20.39 2.70 -17.37
CA ARG A 536 20.36 1.79 -16.20
C ARG A 536 21.56 0.85 -16.11
N ALA A 537 22.02 0.33 -17.25
CA ALA A 537 23.10 -0.64 -17.29
C ALA A 537 24.50 0.00 -17.25
N GLY A 538 24.63 1.30 -17.59
CA GLY A 538 25.96 1.88 -17.85
C GLY A 538 26.10 3.40 -17.66
N SER A 539 25.20 4.10 -16.97
CA SER A 539 25.42 5.51 -16.60
C SER A 539 26.74 5.73 -15.86
N SER A 540 27.13 4.79 -14.99
CA SER A 540 28.39 4.79 -14.23
C SER A 540 29.66 4.60 -15.10
N LEU A 541 29.51 4.24 -16.38
CA LEU A 541 30.60 4.17 -17.36
C LEU A 541 30.78 5.51 -18.09
N LEU A 542 29.79 6.40 -18.04
CA LEU A 542 29.81 7.70 -18.69
C LEU A 542 30.41 8.76 -17.76
N ASN A 543 31.26 9.61 -18.31
CA ASN A 543 31.72 10.80 -17.61
C ASN A 543 30.71 11.95 -17.79
N THR A 544 30.87 13.04 -17.03
CA THR A 544 29.93 14.18 -17.04
C THR A 544 29.79 14.87 -18.40
N GLU A 545 30.85 14.92 -19.21
CA GLU A 545 30.80 15.49 -20.57
C GLU A 545 29.93 14.62 -21.48
N SER A 546 30.13 13.30 -21.45
CA SER A 546 29.31 12.33 -22.20
C SER A 546 27.84 12.34 -21.77
N LEU A 547 27.53 12.45 -20.47
CA LEU A 547 26.16 12.54 -19.97
C LEU A 547 25.44 13.81 -20.47
N LEU A 548 26.18 14.92 -20.63
CA LEU A 548 25.68 16.16 -21.22
C LEU A 548 25.52 16.05 -22.74
N GLU A 549 26.44 15.38 -23.45
CA GLU A 549 26.27 15.08 -24.88
C GLU A 549 25.01 14.22 -25.15
N LEU A 550 24.66 13.29 -24.26
CA LEU A 550 23.39 12.55 -24.34
C LEU A 550 22.16 13.44 -24.16
N ALA A 551 22.24 14.49 -23.34
CA ALA A 551 21.15 15.47 -23.20
C ALA A 551 21.01 16.37 -24.43
N ASP A 552 22.14 16.87 -24.96
CA ASP A 552 22.16 17.73 -26.16
C ASP A 552 21.75 16.99 -27.44
N THR A 553 22.02 15.69 -27.55
CA THR A 553 21.58 14.86 -28.68
C THR A 553 20.11 14.46 -28.60
N ALA A 554 19.52 14.40 -27.41
CA ALA A 554 18.12 14.04 -27.18
C ALA A 554 17.20 15.27 -26.93
N GLN A 555 17.35 16.33 -27.74
CA GLN A 555 16.50 17.54 -27.65
C GLN A 555 15.01 17.19 -27.75
N GLY A 556 14.29 17.35 -26.63
CA GLY A 556 12.87 16.98 -26.52
C GLY A 556 12.65 15.51 -26.14
N MET A 557 13.43 14.99 -25.18
CA MET A 557 13.24 13.68 -24.57
C MET A 557 11.76 13.35 -24.29
N SER A 558 11.38 12.08 -24.47
CA SER A 558 10.10 11.62 -23.94
C SER A 558 10.11 11.70 -22.40
N PRO A 559 8.98 11.95 -21.72
CA PRO A 559 8.94 12.06 -20.26
C PRO A 559 9.49 10.82 -19.51
N LEU A 560 9.40 9.62 -20.09
CA LEU A 560 10.01 8.40 -19.57
C LEU A 560 11.56 8.48 -19.59
N VAL A 561 12.13 8.98 -20.68
CA VAL A 561 13.59 9.10 -20.86
C VAL A 561 14.13 10.29 -20.05
N ALA A 562 13.41 11.41 -19.99
CA ALA A 562 13.74 12.54 -19.12
C ALA A 562 13.75 12.14 -17.63
N MET A 563 12.81 11.27 -17.21
CA MET A 563 12.76 10.71 -15.87
C MET A 563 14.00 9.84 -15.58
N GLN A 564 14.32 8.89 -16.45
CA GLN A 564 15.49 8.02 -16.23
C GLN A 564 16.82 8.76 -16.35
N TRP A 565 16.95 9.74 -17.26
CA TRP A 565 18.16 10.56 -17.39
C TRP A 565 18.40 11.37 -16.13
N ALA A 566 17.35 11.97 -15.54
CA ALA A 566 17.48 12.69 -14.27
C ALA A 566 18.01 11.78 -13.15
N ILE A 567 17.46 10.57 -12.99
CA ILE A 567 17.95 9.57 -12.02
C ILE A 567 19.41 9.18 -12.32
N ALA A 568 19.75 8.97 -13.59
CA ALA A 568 21.08 8.54 -14.03
C ALA A 568 22.21 9.59 -13.84
N VAL A 569 21.88 10.84 -13.46
CA VAL A 569 22.85 11.91 -13.19
C VAL A 569 22.86 12.40 -11.74
N SER A 570 22.21 11.70 -10.81
CA SER A 570 22.21 12.04 -9.36
C SER A 570 23.61 12.36 -8.84
N ASP A 571 24.54 11.44 -9.10
CA ASP A 571 25.92 11.45 -8.60
C ASP A 571 26.78 12.54 -9.28
N GLN A 572 26.20 13.32 -10.19
CA GLN A 572 26.86 14.38 -10.97
C GLN A 572 26.21 15.76 -10.76
N VAL A 573 25.20 15.86 -9.88
CA VAL A 573 24.36 17.07 -9.71
C VAL A 573 25.14 18.32 -9.23
N GLU A 574 26.29 18.14 -8.57
CA GLU A 574 27.16 19.26 -8.19
C GLU A 574 27.77 20.00 -9.40
N ASN A 575 27.79 19.37 -10.58
CA ASN A 575 28.22 20.03 -11.81
C ASN A 575 27.16 21.05 -12.27
N PRO A 576 27.50 22.36 -12.38
CA PRO A 576 26.53 23.39 -12.75
C PRO A 576 25.80 23.13 -14.08
N SER A 577 26.47 22.51 -15.07
CA SER A 577 25.85 22.18 -16.35
C SER A 577 24.83 21.05 -16.22
N VAL A 578 25.06 20.06 -15.37
CA VAL A 578 24.07 19.00 -15.06
C VAL A 578 22.87 19.61 -14.33
N SER A 579 23.11 20.51 -13.38
CA SER A 579 22.07 21.27 -12.67
C SER A 579 21.21 22.12 -13.62
N ASP A 580 21.83 22.82 -14.59
CA ASP A 580 21.10 23.58 -15.61
C ASP A 580 20.32 22.70 -16.60
N VAL A 581 20.77 21.46 -16.91
CA VAL A 581 19.98 20.50 -17.71
C VAL A 581 18.81 19.95 -16.91
N LEU A 582 19.00 19.55 -15.64
CA LEU A 582 17.90 19.12 -14.75
C LEU A 582 16.83 20.20 -14.61
N LYS A 583 17.24 21.47 -14.50
CA LYS A 583 16.33 22.63 -14.53
C LYS A 583 15.58 22.76 -15.86
N GLN A 584 16.25 22.57 -17.00
CA GLN A 584 15.59 22.59 -18.30
C GLN A 584 14.58 21.46 -18.48
N LEU A 585 14.93 20.22 -18.09
CA LEU A 585 14.03 19.06 -18.16
C LEU A 585 12.78 19.26 -17.29
N VAL A 586 12.93 19.75 -16.05
CA VAL A 586 11.78 19.99 -15.18
C VAL A 586 10.90 21.14 -15.66
N TYR A 587 11.44 22.14 -16.39
CA TYR A 587 10.62 23.16 -17.05
C TYR A 587 9.91 22.63 -18.31
N GLN A 588 10.55 21.78 -19.11
CA GLN A 588 9.96 21.16 -20.31
C GLN A 588 8.80 20.21 -19.97
N HIS A 589 8.87 19.53 -18.83
CA HIS A 589 7.88 18.55 -18.39
C HIS A 589 7.18 18.94 -17.08
N ILE A 590 7.05 20.25 -16.80
CA ILE A 590 6.69 20.78 -15.48
C ILE A 590 5.39 20.22 -14.87
N ASP A 591 4.40 19.89 -15.69
CA ASP A 591 3.13 19.33 -15.20
C ASP A 591 3.18 17.79 -15.04
N ASN A 592 4.18 17.09 -15.59
CA ASN A 592 4.39 15.65 -15.38
C ASN A 592 4.96 15.36 -13.99
N ALA A 593 4.22 14.60 -13.17
CA ALA A 593 4.60 14.30 -11.79
C ALA A 593 5.85 13.42 -11.66
N PHE A 594 6.03 12.45 -12.56
CA PHE A 594 7.15 11.51 -12.51
C PHE A 594 8.47 12.17 -12.88
N VAL A 595 8.49 13.09 -13.86
CA VAL A 595 9.69 13.87 -14.19
C VAL A 595 10.02 14.87 -13.06
N ARG A 596 9.02 15.54 -12.47
CA ARG A 596 9.26 16.36 -11.26
C ARG A 596 9.89 15.54 -10.15
N GLN A 597 9.31 14.37 -9.84
CA GLN A 597 9.84 13.47 -8.81
C GLN A 597 11.27 13.06 -9.11
N ALA A 598 11.58 12.61 -10.33
CA ALA A 598 12.93 12.19 -10.69
C ALA A 598 13.96 13.33 -10.60
N VAL A 599 13.60 14.58 -10.93
CA VAL A 599 14.49 15.72 -10.72
C VAL A 599 14.64 16.05 -9.22
N VAL A 600 13.58 15.97 -8.42
CA VAL A 600 13.63 16.14 -6.95
C VAL A 600 14.46 15.03 -6.27
N VAL A 601 14.51 13.84 -6.86
CA VAL A 601 15.36 12.72 -6.44
C VAL A 601 16.81 12.91 -6.90
N ALA A 602 17.03 13.36 -8.13
CA ALA A 602 18.37 13.63 -8.67
C ALA A 602 19.12 14.74 -7.93
N VAL A 603 18.39 15.68 -7.31
CA VAL A 603 18.96 16.77 -6.48
C VAL A 603 18.96 16.44 -4.98
N ALA A 604 18.91 15.16 -4.60
CA ALA A 604 19.08 14.72 -3.23
C ALA A 604 20.37 15.27 -2.60
N GLU A 605 20.29 15.66 -1.33
CA GLU A 605 21.34 16.36 -0.57
C GLU A 605 21.70 17.78 -1.06
N GLN A 606 21.15 18.20 -2.21
CA GLN A 606 21.33 19.53 -2.80
C GLN A 606 20.00 20.30 -2.92
N GLU A 607 18.90 19.80 -2.32
CA GLU A 607 17.54 20.33 -2.55
C GLU A 607 17.42 21.83 -2.27
N LEU A 608 18.02 22.33 -1.18
CA LEU A 608 18.02 23.77 -0.84
C LEU A 608 18.84 24.62 -1.84
N GLY A 609 19.93 24.07 -2.38
CA GLY A 609 20.75 24.73 -3.40
C GLY A 609 20.01 24.85 -4.72
N PHE A 610 19.41 23.75 -5.18
CA PHE A 610 18.60 23.71 -6.40
C PHE A 610 17.36 24.61 -6.29
N LEU A 611 16.66 24.58 -5.15
CA LEU A 611 15.51 25.44 -4.85
C LEU A 611 15.85 26.94 -5.00
N ARG A 612 17.00 27.39 -4.46
CA ARG A 612 17.49 28.78 -4.63
C ARG A 612 17.75 29.11 -6.10
N ASN A 613 18.36 28.20 -6.85
CA ASN A 613 18.67 28.41 -8.27
C ASN A 613 17.39 28.50 -9.12
N LEU A 614 16.35 27.73 -8.81
CA LEU A 614 15.04 27.84 -9.46
C LEU A 614 14.35 29.17 -9.15
N LEU A 615 14.31 29.60 -7.89
CA LEU A 615 13.64 30.84 -7.47
C LEU A 615 14.27 32.11 -8.09
N ALA A 616 15.56 32.05 -8.42
CA ALA A 616 16.27 33.11 -9.13
C ALA A 616 16.02 33.15 -10.65
N ASP A 617 15.41 32.11 -11.24
CA ASP A 617 15.21 32.00 -12.68
C ASP A 617 14.01 32.83 -13.18
N ALA A 618 14.14 33.41 -14.37
CA ALA A 618 13.05 34.15 -15.02
C ALA A 618 11.84 33.25 -15.32
N SER A 619 12.08 31.95 -15.51
CA SER A 619 11.05 30.92 -15.74
C SER A 619 10.10 30.75 -14.54
N MET A 620 10.54 31.14 -13.33
CA MET A 620 9.77 30.98 -12.08
C MET A 620 9.01 32.24 -11.64
N GLN A 621 8.87 33.26 -12.49
CA GLN A 621 8.06 34.45 -12.12
C GLN A 621 6.54 34.19 -12.19
N GLU A 622 6.08 33.40 -13.18
CA GLU A 622 4.67 33.07 -13.35
C GLU A 622 4.30 31.72 -12.71
N ALA A 623 3.19 31.69 -11.96
CA ALA A 623 2.67 30.49 -11.30
C ALA A 623 2.10 29.44 -12.28
N SER A 624 2.29 28.15 -11.96
CA SER A 624 1.51 27.04 -12.53
C SER A 624 1.36 25.91 -11.49
N GLN A 625 0.46 24.96 -11.75
CA GLN A 625 0.26 23.80 -10.86
C GLN A 625 1.53 22.95 -10.74
N GLY A 626 2.21 22.64 -11.86
CA GLY A 626 3.49 21.94 -11.85
C GLY A 626 4.59 22.68 -11.10
N LYS A 627 4.70 24.00 -11.23
CA LYS A 627 5.70 24.81 -10.49
C LYS A 627 5.40 24.86 -8.99
N HIS A 628 4.13 24.93 -8.60
CA HIS A 628 3.72 24.87 -7.20
C HIS A 628 4.08 23.52 -6.58
N ALA A 629 3.77 22.41 -7.28
CA ALA A 629 4.17 21.07 -6.84
C ALA A 629 5.69 20.94 -6.70
N LEU A 630 6.47 21.39 -7.68
CA LEU A 630 7.94 21.36 -7.64
C LEU A 630 8.52 22.10 -6.41
N LEU A 631 8.01 23.29 -6.10
CA LEU A 631 8.44 24.07 -4.93
C LEU A 631 8.00 23.43 -3.60
N SER A 632 6.81 22.84 -3.55
CA SER A 632 6.31 22.06 -2.41
C SER A 632 7.22 20.85 -2.14
N ASP A 633 7.50 20.05 -3.15
CA ASP A 633 8.30 18.84 -3.03
C ASP A 633 9.74 19.19 -2.62
N LEU A 634 10.38 20.17 -3.28
CA LEU A 634 11.73 20.61 -2.92
C LEU A 634 11.83 21.20 -1.51
N ALA A 635 10.84 21.98 -1.05
CA ALA A 635 10.84 22.51 0.32
C ALA A 635 10.68 21.40 1.37
N ALA A 636 9.83 20.40 1.10
CA ALA A 636 9.64 19.25 1.97
C ALA A 636 10.91 18.38 2.07
N TYR A 637 11.58 18.10 0.94
CA TYR A 637 12.82 17.31 0.94
C TYR A 637 14.03 18.09 1.48
N ALA A 638 14.15 19.39 1.19
CA ALA A 638 15.14 20.25 1.84
C ALA A 638 14.95 20.26 3.37
N TYR A 639 13.72 20.34 3.89
CA TYR A 639 13.50 20.19 5.34
C TYR A 639 13.98 18.83 5.83
N ARG A 640 13.61 17.72 5.16
CA ARG A 640 14.01 16.36 5.56
C ARG A 640 15.52 16.23 5.67
N GLN A 641 16.25 16.68 4.65
CA GLN A 641 17.71 16.63 4.61
C GLN A 641 18.35 17.49 5.71
N LEU A 642 17.83 18.70 5.95
CA LEU A 642 18.36 19.61 6.97
C LEU A 642 17.97 19.24 8.41
N ARG A 643 16.88 18.48 8.62
CA ARG A 643 16.45 17.96 9.93
C ARG A 643 17.10 16.62 10.28
N GLY A 644 17.29 15.75 9.30
CA GLY A 644 17.62 14.35 9.53
C GLY A 644 16.41 13.59 10.09
N ASP A 645 16.49 13.14 11.34
CA ASP A 645 15.41 12.39 11.97
C ASP A 645 14.17 13.26 12.26
N LEU A 646 13.09 12.98 11.54
CA LEU A 646 11.78 13.62 11.70
C LEU A 646 11.08 13.25 13.01
N LYS A 647 11.58 12.28 13.78
CA LYS A 647 11.04 11.85 15.08
C LYS A 647 11.85 12.36 16.27
N SER A 648 12.93 13.11 16.01
CA SER A 648 13.81 13.62 17.05
C SER A 648 13.16 14.78 17.82
N GLU A 649 13.28 14.75 19.14
CA GLU A 649 12.96 15.88 20.03
C GLU A 649 14.13 16.87 20.18
N GLU A 650 15.33 16.53 19.69
CA GLU A 650 16.53 17.37 19.82
C GLU A 650 16.39 18.70 19.08
N PRO A 651 17.09 19.77 19.51
CA PRO A 651 17.05 21.08 18.86
C PRO A 651 17.26 21.04 17.34
N ALA A 652 16.61 21.96 16.63
CA ALA A 652 16.71 22.11 15.19
C ALA A 652 18.14 22.53 14.77
N PRO A 653 18.75 21.88 13.76
CA PRO A 653 19.99 22.36 13.17
C PRO A 653 19.84 23.78 12.61
N GLU A 654 20.82 24.65 12.86
CA GLU A 654 20.84 26.07 12.41
C GLU A 654 20.54 26.21 10.90
N ALA A 655 20.94 25.20 10.11
CA ALA A 655 20.72 25.16 8.67
C ALA A 655 19.23 25.17 8.26
N LEU A 656 18.28 24.71 9.11
CA LEU A 656 16.85 24.86 8.85
C LEU A 656 16.42 26.34 8.81
N GLY A 657 17.10 27.22 9.55
CA GLY A 657 16.91 28.67 9.46
C GLY A 657 17.20 29.22 8.07
N GLN A 658 18.08 28.57 7.29
CA GLN A 658 18.34 28.94 5.90
C GLN A 658 17.16 28.61 4.96
N LEU A 659 16.44 27.51 5.20
CA LEU A 659 15.23 27.17 4.45
C LEU A 659 14.11 28.17 4.79
N ILE A 660 13.92 28.47 6.08
CA ILE A 660 12.97 29.49 6.54
C ILE A 660 13.25 30.85 5.85
N ALA A 661 14.52 31.28 5.78
CA ALA A 661 14.90 32.53 5.12
C ALA A 661 14.65 32.54 3.59
N VAL A 662 14.85 31.40 2.91
CA VAL A 662 14.50 31.26 1.48
C VAL A 662 12.98 31.39 1.30
N ILE A 663 12.19 30.68 2.11
CA ILE A 663 10.73 30.74 2.06
C ILE A 663 10.24 32.16 2.35
N GLU A 664 10.76 32.83 3.38
CA GLU A 664 10.39 34.18 3.80
C GLU A 664 10.71 35.25 2.74
N SER A 665 11.75 35.06 1.93
CA SER A 665 12.16 36.03 0.90
C SER A 665 11.14 36.22 -0.24
N ALA A 666 10.39 35.17 -0.59
CA ALA A 666 9.42 35.18 -1.68
C ALA A 666 8.17 36.01 -1.31
N THR A 667 8.09 37.25 -1.81
CA THR A 667 7.11 38.25 -1.37
C THR A 667 6.51 39.04 -2.53
N GLY A 668 5.38 39.73 -2.28
CA GLY A 668 4.71 40.55 -3.28
C GLY A 668 4.25 39.70 -4.48
N ALA A 669 4.77 39.99 -5.68
CA ALA A 669 4.46 39.21 -6.88
C ALA A 669 4.87 37.72 -6.78
N GLN A 670 5.81 37.40 -5.89
CA GLN A 670 6.32 36.04 -5.65
C GLN A 670 5.66 35.34 -4.46
N GLU A 671 4.62 35.93 -3.84
CA GLU A 671 3.90 35.31 -2.71
C GLU A 671 3.43 33.87 -2.99
N TRP A 672 3.07 33.56 -4.23
CA TRP A 672 2.68 32.20 -4.63
C TRP A 672 3.78 31.15 -4.42
N GLN A 673 5.06 31.55 -4.53
CA GLN A 673 6.21 30.68 -4.28
C GLN A 673 6.35 30.39 -2.78
N GLN A 674 6.14 31.40 -1.93
CA GLN A 674 6.10 31.24 -0.46
C GLN A 674 4.98 30.28 -0.05
N ILE A 675 3.78 30.45 -0.61
CA ILE A 675 2.64 29.54 -0.38
C ILE A 675 2.98 28.11 -0.82
N ALA A 676 3.60 27.93 -1.99
CA ALA A 676 3.98 26.61 -2.50
C ALA A 676 5.01 25.88 -1.61
N MET A 677 6.04 26.59 -1.14
CA MET A 677 7.03 25.99 -0.23
C MET A 677 6.43 25.68 1.15
N LEU A 678 5.49 26.51 1.64
CA LEU A 678 4.77 26.27 2.90
C LEU A 678 3.82 25.05 2.81
N ASP A 679 3.14 24.85 1.67
CA ASP A 679 2.35 23.63 1.41
C ASP A 679 3.19 22.35 1.53
N GLY A 680 4.43 22.36 1.02
CA GLY A 680 5.40 21.28 1.21
C GLY A 680 5.66 20.94 2.68
N LEU A 681 5.90 21.96 3.52
CA LEU A 681 6.10 21.77 4.96
C LEU A 681 4.82 21.31 5.67
N SER A 682 3.66 21.82 5.25
CA SER A 682 2.36 21.41 5.79
C SER A 682 2.00 19.96 5.48
N LYS A 683 2.38 19.44 4.31
CA LYS A 683 2.27 18.02 3.98
C LYS A 683 3.22 17.17 4.83
N LEU A 684 4.46 17.64 4.99
CA LEU A 684 5.49 16.94 5.75
C LEU A 684 5.11 16.75 7.24
N SER A 685 4.56 17.78 7.88
CA SER A 685 4.20 17.75 9.30
C SER A 685 2.96 16.92 9.64
N ARG A 686 2.34 16.25 8.65
CA ARG A 686 1.18 15.35 8.85
C ARG A 686 1.57 13.87 8.86
N VAL A 687 2.84 13.54 8.62
CA VAL A 687 3.33 12.15 8.61
C VAL A 687 3.26 11.55 10.02
N PRO A 688 2.75 10.32 10.21
CA PRO A 688 2.67 9.68 11.52
C PRO A 688 4.00 9.63 12.28
N GLY A 689 3.99 10.12 13.53
CA GLY A 689 5.17 10.20 14.40
C GLY A 689 6.14 11.35 14.08
N PHE A 690 5.78 12.29 13.20
CA PHE A 690 6.53 13.52 12.99
C PHE A 690 6.59 14.37 14.27
N HIS A 691 7.77 14.86 14.61
CA HIS A 691 8.04 15.77 15.73
C HIS A 691 8.48 17.14 15.17
N PRO A 692 7.83 18.26 15.56
CA PRO A 692 8.18 19.59 15.06
C PRO A 692 9.63 19.99 15.40
N ALA A 693 10.34 20.61 14.47
CA ALA A 693 11.71 21.06 14.72
C ALA A 693 11.73 22.19 15.77
N LEU A 694 12.39 21.93 16.90
CA LEU A 694 12.54 22.87 18.02
C LEU A 694 13.56 23.97 17.69
N LEU A 695 13.07 25.14 17.28
CA LEU A 695 13.86 26.34 16.99
C LEU A 695 14.20 27.11 18.27
N GLU A 696 15.32 27.84 18.28
CA GLU A 696 15.74 28.67 19.42
C GLU A 696 14.74 29.79 19.77
N SER A 697 14.03 30.31 18.76
CA SER A 697 13.08 31.42 18.91
C SER A 697 12.06 31.44 17.77
N ALA A 698 10.98 32.21 17.95
CA ALA A 698 9.86 32.29 17.03
C ALA A 698 10.22 32.96 15.68
N PRO A 699 10.07 32.28 14.52
CA PRO A 699 10.29 32.90 13.23
C PRO A 699 9.31 34.03 12.90
N THR A 700 9.80 35.05 12.21
CA THR A 700 8.98 36.16 11.69
C THR A 700 7.90 35.67 10.71
N ILE A 701 8.17 34.62 9.93
CA ILE A 701 7.19 34.05 8.99
C ILE A 701 5.92 33.52 9.69
N PHE A 702 6.00 33.02 10.92
CA PHE A 702 4.84 32.51 11.68
C PHE A 702 4.24 33.53 12.65
N THR A 703 4.96 34.59 12.99
CA THR A 703 4.53 35.59 14.00
C THR A 703 4.10 36.93 13.42
N ALA A 704 4.54 37.29 12.20
CA ALA A 704 4.13 38.52 11.53
C ALA A 704 2.73 38.41 10.92
N GLN A 705 1.91 39.46 11.08
CA GLN A 705 0.66 39.61 10.34
C GLN A 705 0.94 39.90 8.87
N VAL A 706 0.07 39.38 7.99
CA VAL A 706 0.11 39.60 6.54
C VAL A 706 -1.30 39.93 6.02
N ASP A 707 -1.40 40.81 5.02
CA ASP A 707 -2.69 41.22 4.43
C ASP A 707 -3.33 40.12 3.57
N SER A 708 -2.52 39.22 3.01
CA SER A 708 -3.00 38.09 2.20
C SER A 708 -3.55 36.97 3.08
N LYS A 709 -4.87 36.76 3.02
CA LYS A 709 -5.55 35.67 3.74
C LYS A 709 -5.00 34.29 3.33
N VAL A 710 -4.74 34.08 2.04
CA VAL A 710 -4.24 32.77 1.54
C VAL A 710 -2.84 32.49 2.09
N LEU A 711 -1.99 33.52 2.15
CA LEU A 711 -0.68 33.39 2.78
C LEU A 711 -0.77 33.17 4.29
N ALA A 712 -1.67 33.85 5.00
CA ALA A 712 -1.90 33.62 6.43
C ALA A 712 -2.37 32.19 6.71
N GLU A 713 -3.24 31.64 5.86
CA GLU A 713 -3.69 30.24 5.95
C GLU A 713 -2.54 29.26 5.66
N ALA A 714 -1.73 29.48 4.61
CA ALA A 714 -0.56 28.67 4.31
C ALA A 714 0.50 28.69 5.43
N ARG A 715 0.76 29.87 6.03
CA ARG A 715 1.68 30.05 7.16
C ARG A 715 1.19 29.30 8.41
N ARG A 716 -0.11 29.38 8.72
CA ARG A 716 -0.74 28.61 9.80
C ARG A 716 -0.64 27.10 9.55
N ASP A 717 -0.92 26.65 8.33
CA ASP A 717 -1.00 25.21 8.04
C ASP A 717 0.38 24.57 7.93
N ALA A 718 1.43 25.34 7.63
CA ALA A 718 2.83 24.91 7.68
C ALA A 718 3.47 25.01 9.09
N HIS A 719 2.84 25.74 10.02
CA HIS A 719 3.34 25.95 11.37
C HIS A 719 3.68 24.64 12.13
N PRO A 720 2.92 23.52 12.01
CA PRO A 720 3.24 22.30 12.74
C PRO A 720 4.57 21.64 12.33
N ALA A 721 5.25 22.12 11.29
CA ALA A 721 6.61 21.69 10.98
C ALA A 721 7.64 22.19 12.01
N PHE A 722 7.33 23.21 12.82
CA PHE A 722 8.25 23.82 13.77
C PHE A 722 7.60 24.05 15.14
N THR A 723 8.44 24.22 16.16
CA THR A 723 8.02 24.80 17.45
C THR A 723 9.19 25.54 18.10
N TRP A 724 8.94 26.27 19.19
CA TRP A 724 9.95 27.06 19.91
C TRP A 724 9.51 27.30 21.37
N PRO A 725 10.42 27.72 22.27
CA PRO A 725 10.06 28.04 23.65
C PRO A 725 8.94 29.10 23.74
N GLY A 726 7.78 28.71 24.28
CA GLY A 726 6.61 29.57 24.43
C GLY A 726 5.64 29.58 23.24
N ASP A 727 5.83 28.70 22.25
CA ASP A 727 4.85 28.39 21.22
C ASP A 727 3.56 27.80 21.83
N LEU A 728 2.41 28.31 21.38
CA LEU A 728 1.08 27.84 21.79
C LEU A 728 0.25 27.32 20.61
N LEU A 729 0.74 27.47 19.37
CA LEU A 729 0.02 27.07 18.15
C LEU A 729 0.36 25.64 17.73
N ALA A 730 1.61 25.18 17.89
CA ALA A 730 1.95 23.77 17.67
C ALA A 730 1.23 22.81 18.64
N ALA A 731 0.70 23.33 19.76
CA ALA A 731 -0.13 22.58 20.71
C ALA A 731 -1.60 22.41 20.27
N GLY A 732 -2.06 23.10 19.22
CA GLY A 732 -3.44 23.00 18.73
C GLY A 732 -4.53 23.59 19.64
N VAL A 733 -4.18 24.44 20.62
CA VAL A 733 -5.16 25.00 21.58
C VAL A 733 -4.99 26.49 21.79
N ASP A 734 -6.10 27.23 21.72
CA ASP A 734 -6.13 28.68 21.97
C ASP A 734 -5.50 29.07 23.33
N PRO A 735 -4.73 30.17 23.41
CA PRO A 735 -4.22 30.70 24.66
C PRO A 735 -5.34 31.12 25.62
N LEU A 736 -5.26 30.70 26.90
CA LEU A 736 -6.28 31.06 27.89
C LEU A 736 -6.39 32.58 28.10
N THR A 737 -7.63 33.10 28.11
CA THR A 737 -7.92 34.51 28.44
C THR A 737 -7.58 34.84 29.90
N PRO A 738 -7.48 36.12 30.30
CA PRO A 738 -7.28 36.50 31.70
C PRO A 738 -8.34 35.94 32.65
N GLU A 739 -9.59 35.87 32.19
CA GLU A 739 -10.74 35.35 32.93
C GLU A 739 -10.64 33.83 33.10
N GLN A 740 -10.28 33.11 32.03
CA GLN A 740 -10.04 31.67 32.06
C GLN A 740 -8.84 31.31 32.95
N LYS A 741 -7.79 32.14 32.98
CA LYS A 741 -6.64 31.98 33.91
C LYS A 741 -7.04 32.19 35.37
N ALA A 742 -7.88 33.19 35.66
CA ALA A 742 -8.44 33.38 37.00
C ALA A 742 -9.34 32.21 37.44
N LEU A 743 -10.14 31.67 36.51
CA LEU A 743 -10.97 30.49 36.72
C LEU A 743 -10.11 29.23 36.99
N MET A 744 -9.07 29.02 36.19
CA MET A 744 -8.09 27.94 36.36
C MET A 744 -7.42 27.97 37.74
N ALA A 745 -7.04 29.15 38.26
CA ALA A 745 -6.46 29.29 39.59
C ALA A 745 -7.45 28.96 40.75
N LYS A 746 -8.76 29.20 40.55
CA LYS A 746 -9.82 28.72 41.46
C LYS A 746 -9.85 27.18 41.48
N GLY A 747 -9.69 26.57 40.30
CA GLY A 747 -9.57 25.11 40.12
C GLY A 747 -8.33 24.49 40.75
N GLU A 748 -7.16 25.08 40.52
CA GLU A 748 -5.86 24.68 41.11
C GLU A 748 -5.93 24.62 42.64
N THR A 749 -6.55 25.64 43.26
CA THR A 749 -6.77 25.70 44.71
C THR A 749 -7.64 24.54 45.21
N PHE A 750 -8.60 24.07 44.40
CA PHE A 750 -9.42 22.89 44.72
C PHE A 750 -8.67 21.57 44.44
N TYR A 751 -7.82 21.51 43.41
CA TYR A 751 -7.09 20.30 43.00
C TYR A 751 -6.26 19.69 44.13
N MET A 752 -5.80 20.48 45.09
CA MET A 752 -5.12 19.99 46.30
C MET A 752 -5.93 18.96 47.12
N ARG A 753 -7.25 18.84 46.89
CA ARG A 753 -8.10 17.76 47.45
C ARG A 753 -8.00 16.45 46.66
N CYS A 754 -7.79 16.53 45.34
CA CYS A 754 -7.59 15.40 44.44
C CYS A 754 -6.14 14.87 44.49
N ALA A 755 -5.17 15.75 44.72
CA ALA A 755 -3.75 15.45 44.80
C ALA A 755 -3.39 14.39 45.86
N GLY A 756 -4.23 14.18 46.87
CA GLY A 756 -4.06 13.12 47.88
C GLY A 756 -4.13 11.69 47.32
N CYS A 757 -4.71 11.51 46.12
CA CYS A 757 -4.72 10.24 45.38
C CYS A 757 -3.95 10.33 44.06
N HIS A 758 -4.06 11.45 43.34
CA HIS A 758 -3.48 11.62 42.00
C HIS A 758 -2.08 12.27 41.98
N GLY A 759 -1.50 12.58 43.14
CA GLY A 759 -0.24 13.32 43.23
C GLY A 759 -0.41 14.83 43.02
N THR A 760 0.51 15.64 43.55
CA THR A 760 0.55 17.10 43.32
C THR A 760 0.94 17.47 41.89
N ASP A 761 1.52 16.52 41.18
CA ASP A 761 2.01 16.55 39.81
C ASP A 761 1.11 15.77 38.82
N GLY A 762 -0.03 15.25 39.28
CA GLY A 762 -0.97 14.51 38.44
C GLY A 762 -0.46 13.14 37.97
N ALA A 763 0.69 12.64 38.47
CA ALA A 763 1.28 11.37 38.04
C ALA A 763 0.55 10.11 38.54
N GLY A 764 -0.48 10.26 39.38
CA GLY A 764 -1.19 9.14 39.98
C GLY A 764 -0.40 8.48 41.12
N LEU A 765 -0.98 7.40 41.67
CA LEU A 765 -0.32 6.55 42.66
C LEU A 765 -0.61 5.09 42.32
N ALA A 766 0.44 4.32 42.04
CA ALA A 766 0.34 2.94 41.54
C ALA A 766 -0.50 2.04 42.48
N GLY A 767 -1.59 1.49 41.95
CA GLY A 767 -2.53 0.66 42.72
C GLY A 767 -3.57 1.44 43.54
N LEU A 768 -3.58 2.77 43.47
CA LEU A 768 -4.58 3.64 44.14
C LEU A 768 -5.37 4.49 43.14
N ALA A 769 -4.70 5.23 42.26
CA ALA A 769 -5.35 6.12 41.28
C ALA A 769 -4.49 6.33 40.02
N PRO A 770 -5.09 6.44 38.82
CA PRO A 770 -4.37 6.65 37.57
C PRO A 770 -3.72 8.05 37.49
N PRO A 771 -2.76 8.23 36.57
CA PRO A 771 -2.30 9.57 36.18
C PRO A 771 -3.44 10.40 35.58
N LEU A 772 -3.21 11.71 35.48
CA LEU A 772 -4.12 12.69 34.86
C LEU A 772 -3.47 13.43 33.68
N ALA A 773 -2.15 13.30 33.50
CA ALA A 773 -1.43 13.75 32.31
C ALA A 773 -1.65 12.78 31.14
N GLY A 774 -1.80 13.28 29.92
CA GLY A 774 -2.00 12.50 28.68
C GLY A 774 -3.36 11.80 28.53
N VAL A 775 -4.10 11.59 29.63
CA VAL A 775 -5.28 10.69 29.65
C VAL A 775 -6.49 11.24 28.89
N GLU A 776 -7.03 10.44 27.97
CA GLU A 776 -8.24 10.73 27.17
C GLU A 776 -9.47 11.13 28.02
N TRP A 777 -9.64 10.52 29.19
CA TRP A 777 -10.71 10.80 30.16
C TRP A 777 -10.57 12.18 30.84
N VAL A 778 -9.45 12.87 30.62
CA VAL A 778 -9.19 14.26 31.01
C VAL A 778 -9.20 15.19 29.80
N THR A 779 -8.57 14.79 28.68
CA THR A 779 -8.35 15.65 27.49
C THR A 779 -9.50 15.61 26.47
N GLY A 780 -10.30 14.56 26.42
CA GLY A 780 -11.44 14.36 25.50
C GLY A 780 -12.69 15.21 25.82
N PRO A 781 -13.92 14.70 25.63
CA PRO A 781 -15.15 15.43 25.94
C PRO A 781 -15.21 15.92 27.41
N PRO A 782 -15.39 17.24 27.66
CA PRO A 782 -15.59 17.79 29.01
C PRO A 782 -16.71 17.09 29.79
N GLU A 783 -17.74 16.65 29.08
CA GLU A 783 -18.88 15.89 29.57
C GLU A 783 -18.50 14.65 30.36
N TRP A 784 -17.43 13.94 29.98
CA TRP A 784 -16.94 12.76 30.70
C TRP A 784 -16.20 13.17 31.97
N LEU A 785 -15.22 14.07 31.85
CA LEU A 785 -14.40 14.55 32.97
C LEU A 785 -15.26 15.15 34.09
N GLY A 786 -16.24 16.00 33.75
CA GLY A 786 -17.12 16.63 34.74
C GLY A 786 -18.01 15.61 35.45
N ARG A 787 -18.49 14.57 34.75
CA ARG A 787 -19.27 13.46 35.31
C ARG A 787 -18.44 12.56 36.23
N ILE A 788 -17.21 12.24 35.84
CA ILE A 788 -16.23 11.53 36.68
C ILE A 788 -15.97 12.29 37.99
N ILE A 789 -15.73 13.61 37.92
CA ILE A 789 -15.53 14.44 39.11
C ILE A 789 -16.79 14.45 39.99
N LEU A 790 -17.97 14.69 39.39
CA LEU A 790 -19.21 14.89 40.14
C LEU A 790 -19.74 13.62 40.82
N GLN A 791 -19.88 12.50 40.10
CA GLN A 791 -20.46 11.25 40.64
C GLN A 791 -19.45 10.14 40.88
N GLY A 792 -18.16 10.35 40.57
CA GLY A 792 -17.12 9.34 40.73
C GLY A 792 -17.09 8.32 39.58
N MET A 793 -16.13 7.42 39.62
CA MET A 793 -15.93 6.38 38.60
C MET A 793 -15.56 5.04 39.25
N ALA A 794 -15.97 3.93 38.64
CA ALA A 794 -15.58 2.57 39.02
C ALA A 794 -15.05 1.82 37.79
N GLY A 795 -13.99 1.03 37.98
CA GLY A 795 -13.33 0.28 36.92
C GLY A 795 -14.09 -0.96 36.43
N PRO A 796 -13.51 -1.73 35.47
CA PRO A 796 -12.19 -1.51 34.90
C PRO A 796 -12.10 -0.26 34.02
N LEU A 797 -10.90 0.32 33.98
CA LEU A 797 -10.53 1.48 33.15
C LEU A 797 -9.11 1.21 32.63
N ILE A 798 -8.85 1.45 31.34
CA ILE A 798 -7.50 1.35 30.77
C ILE A 798 -6.93 2.76 30.66
N VAL A 799 -5.68 2.95 31.12
CA VAL A 799 -4.89 4.17 30.93
C VAL A 799 -3.47 3.73 30.58
N GLU A 800 -2.92 4.22 29.46
CA GLU A 800 -1.56 3.86 28.99
C GLU A 800 -1.34 2.33 28.89
N GLY A 801 -2.35 1.59 28.42
CA GLY A 801 -2.32 0.13 28.31
C GLY A 801 -2.41 -0.63 29.64
N LYS A 802 -2.62 0.07 30.76
CA LYS A 802 -2.68 -0.50 32.12
C LYS A 802 -4.10 -0.44 32.68
N GLU A 803 -4.58 -1.55 33.24
CA GLU A 803 -5.89 -1.60 33.91
C GLU A 803 -5.83 -0.94 35.30
N TRP A 804 -6.85 -0.13 35.60
CA TRP A 804 -7.12 0.50 36.89
C TRP A 804 -8.52 0.11 37.37
N ASN A 805 -8.60 -0.96 38.16
CA ASN A 805 -9.87 -1.50 38.70
C ASN A 805 -10.22 -0.90 40.08
N GLY A 806 -10.15 0.43 40.18
CA GLY A 806 -10.38 1.20 41.40
C GLY A 806 -11.79 1.82 41.47
N VAL A 807 -12.04 2.57 42.55
CA VAL A 807 -13.23 3.42 42.69
C VAL A 807 -12.83 4.84 43.12
N MET A 808 -13.07 5.81 42.24
CA MET A 808 -12.96 7.23 42.53
C MET A 808 -14.26 7.73 43.19
N PRO A 809 -14.21 8.33 44.39
CA PRO A 809 -15.40 8.88 45.05
C PRO A 809 -16.06 10.04 44.28
N ALA A 810 -17.36 10.22 44.47
CA ALA A 810 -18.14 11.36 43.99
C ALA A 810 -17.77 12.65 44.73
N HIS A 811 -17.31 13.70 44.03
CA HIS A 811 -16.95 15.00 44.64
C HIS A 811 -18.03 16.07 44.51
N GLY A 812 -19.08 15.85 43.71
CA GLY A 812 -20.16 16.82 43.45
C GLY A 812 -21.03 17.21 44.65
N HIS A 813 -20.84 16.56 45.80
CA HIS A 813 -21.50 16.88 47.08
C HIS A 813 -20.73 17.90 47.93
N ILE A 814 -19.51 18.29 47.53
CA ILE A 814 -18.65 19.22 48.26
C ILE A 814 -19.14 20.65 48.01
N SER A 815 -19.43 21.40 49.08
CA SER A 815 -19.94 22.78 49.03
C SER A 815 -19.08 23.74 48.20
N ASP A 816 -17.77 23.51 48.19
CA ASP A 816 -16.78 24.41 47.62
C ASP A 816 -16.55 24.13 46.12
N LEU A 817 -17.18 23.07 45.59
CA LEU A 817 -17.18 22.70 44.17
C LEU A 817 -18.42 23.28 43.48
N ASP A 818 -18.54 24.61 43.48
CA ASP A 818 -19.49 25.36 42.65
C ASP A 818 -19.15 25.22 41.15
N ASP A 819 -20.00 25.73 40.26
CA ASP A 819 -19.81 25.55 38.80
C ASP A 819 -18.61 26.32 38.24
N GLU A 820 -18.22 27.44 38.86
CA GLU A 820 -16.98 28.13 38.52
C GLU A 820 -15.75 27.31 38.96
N THR A 821 -15.77 26.74 40.16
CA THR A 821 -14.68 25.89 40.67
C THR A 821 -14.59 24.59 39.87
N LEU A 822 -15.72 24.03 39.42
CA LEU A 822 -15.76 22.86 38.55
C LEU A 822 -15.18 23.17 37.15
N ALA A 823 -15.64 24.25 36.50
CA ALA A 823 -15.09 24.71 35.22
C ALA A 823 -13.59 25.04 35.31
N GLY A 824 -13.19 25.69 36.41
CA GLY A 824 -11.81 25.99 36.75
C GLY A 824 -10.96 24.75 36.96
N LEU A 825 -11.44 23.77 37.72
CA LEU A 825 -10.77 22.50 37.99
C LEU A 825 -10.61 21.68 36.71
N MET A 826 -11.68 21.56 35.91
CA MET A 826 -11.64 20.89 34.61
C MET A 826 -10.66 21.57 33.66
N THR A 827 -10.65 22.91 33.61
CA THR A 827 -9.66 23.68 32.83
C THR A 827 -8.24 23.49 33.34
N TYR A 828 -8.02 23.46 34.67
CA TYR A 828 -6.72 23.21 35.28
C TYR A 828 -6.17 21.82 34.92
N LEU A 829 -7.00 20.78 35.06
CA LEU A 829 -6.63 19.42 34.67
C LEU A 829 -6.30 19.33 33.17
N ARG A 830 -7.07 20.01 32.32
CA ARG A 830 -6.90 20.04 30.85
C ARG A 830 -5.73 20.88 30.35
N ARG A 831 -5.03 21.60 31.23
CA ARG A 831 -3.95 22.56 30.91
C ARG A 831 -2.69 22.40 31.79
N SER A 832 -2.61 21.33 32.58
CA SER A 832 -1.48 21.04 33.48
C SER A 832 -0.72 19.80 33.04
N TRP A 833 0.54 19.68 33.46
CA TRP A 833 1.37 18.47 33.28
C TRP A 833 1.51 17.97 31.83
N GLY A 834 1.50 18.90 30.87
CA GLY A 834 1.57 18.59 29.43
C GLY A 834 0.22 18.43 28.74
N ASN A 835 -0.91 18.46 29.46
CA ASN A 835 -2.23 18.40 28.84
C ASN A 835 -2.52 19.64 27.98
N MET A 836 -2.89 19.40 26.73
CA MET A 836 -3.21 20.40 25.71
C MET A 836 -4.66 20.24 25.25
N ALA A 837 -5.62 20.56 26.13
CA ALA A 837 -7.05 20.47 25.81
C ALA A 837 -7.84 21.77 26.09
N THR A 838 -8.98 21.94 25.45
CA THR A 838 -9.80 23.16 25.49
C THR A 838 -10.22 23.56 26.92
N SER A 839 -10.34 24.87 27.17
CA SER A 839 -10.93 25.38 28.41
C SER A 839 -12.42 25.06 28.51
N VAL A 840 -12.91 24.82 29.72
CA VAL A 840 -14.32 24.52 30.00
C VAL A 840 -15.00 25.77 30.58
N SER A 841 -16.18 26.14 30.08
CA SER A 841 -16.90 27.31 30.60
C SER A 841 -17.76 26.96 31.82
N VAL A 842 -18.13 28.00 32.57
CA VAL A 842 -19.04 27.88 33.72
C VAL A 842 -20.43 27.39 33.30
N ALA A 843 -20.87 27.71 32.07
CA ALA A 843 -22.13 27.24 31.53
C ALA A 843 -22.09 25.72 31.22
N ASP A 844 -20.97 25.23 30.68
CA ASP A 844 -20.79 23.80 30.38
C ASP A 844 -20.73 22.99 31.68
N ALA A 845 -19.98 23.47 32.68
CA ALA A 845 -19.92 22.83 34.00
C ALA A 845 -21.30 22.75 34.68
N ALA A 846 -22.09 23.82 34.64
CA ALA A 846 -23.45 23.84 35.15
C ALA A 846 -24.39 22.90 34.37
N SER A 847 -24.27 22.86 33.04
CA SER A 847 -25.01 21.95 32.15
C SER A 847 -24.70 20.48 32.46
N ILE A 848 -23.41 20.14 32.58
CA ILE A 848 -22.91 18.82 32.95
C ILE A 848 -23.43 18.40 34.33
N ARG A 849 -23.47 19.31 35.31
CA ARG A 849 -24.04 19.03 36.64
C ARG A 849 -25.55 18.76 36.55
N ALA A 850 -26.32 19.62 35.89
CA ALA A 850 -27.77 19.45 35.74
C ALA A 850 -28.11 18.13 35.01
N ALA A 851 -27.39 17.81 33.94
CA ALA A 851 -27.57 16.59 33.14
C ALA A 851 -27.11 15.29 33.85
N SER A 852 -26.54 15.37 35.05
CA SER A 852 -26.06 14.21 35.82
C SER A 852 -26.54 14.17 37.29
N GLN A 853 -27.29 15.19 37.75
CA GLN A 853 -27.69 15.40 39.15
C GLN A 853 -28.39 14.21 39.81
N ASP A 854 -29.17 13.43 39.03
CA ASP A 854 -29.99 12.32 39.53
C ASP A 854 -29.22 10.99 39.62
N ARG A 855 -28.00 10.91 39.04
CA ARG A 855 -27.17 9.70 39.09
C ARG A 855 -26.51 9.57 40.47
N LYS A 856 -26.71 8.42 41.11
CA LYS A 856 -26.24 8.10 42.48
C LYS A 856 -25.19 7.00 42.54
N GLN A 857 -24.75 6.50 41.39
CA GLN A 857 -23.73 5.46 41.25
C GLN A 857 -22.53 6.05 40.47
N PRO A 858 -21.30 5.61 40.77
CA PRO A 858 -20.13 5.93 39.95
C PRO A 858 -20.36 5.62 38.47
N TRP A 859 -19.70 6.34 37.59
CA TRP A 859 -19.66 6.04 36.16
C TRP A 859 -18.77 4.83 35.86
N THR A 860 -19.13 4.04 34.85
CA THR A 860 -18.23 3.06 34.22
C THR A 860 -17.84 3.56 32.82
N VAL A 861 -16.80 2.99 32.20
CA VAL A 861 -16.43 3.28 30.80
C VAL A 861 -17.66 3.16 29.88
N ALA A 862 -18.35 2.01 29.96
CA ALA A 862 -19.55 1.73 29.20
C ALA A 862 -20.78 2.59 29.55
N ASP A 863 -20.77 3.38 30.64
CA ASP A 863 -21.76 4.44 30.87
C ASP A 863 -21.35 5.76 30.17
N LEU A 864 -20.06 6.10 30.18
CA LEU A 864 -19.53 7.37 29.68
C LEU A 864 -19.54 7.43 28.15
N GLU A 865 -19.21 6.33 27.48
CA GLU A 865 -19.33 6.18 26.02
C GLU A 865 -20.75 6.45 25.49
N LYS A 866 -21.75 6.29 26.36
CA LYS A 866 -23.18 6.53 26.06
C LYS A 866 -23.65 7.94 26.45
N VAL A 867 -22.79 8.81 26.97
CA VAL A 867 -23.12 10.20 27.32
C VAL A 867 -23.10 11.06 26.05
N PRO A 868 -24.21 11.71 25.67
CA PRO A 868 -24.20 12.72 24.62
C PRO A 868 -23.36 13.93 25.05
N PHE A 869 -22.55 14.43 24.13
CA PHE A 869 -21.73 15.64 24.26
C PHE A 869 -21.87 16.51 23.02
N ASP A 870 -21.73 17.83 23.14
CA ASP A 870 -21.81 18.74 21.98
C ASP A 870 -20.54 18.58 21.12
N ARG A 871 -20.71 18.08 19.88
CA ARG A 871 -19.64 17.94 18.89
C ARG A 871 -19.24 19.28 18.25
N GLY A 872 -19.82 20.40 18.69
CA GLY A 872 -19.65 21.74 18.12
C GLY A 872 -20.61 22.04 16.96
N PHE A 873 -21.62 21.19 16.74
CA PHE A 873 -22.49 21.20 15.57
C PHE A 873 -23.76 22.04 15.72
N GLY A 874 -24.18 22.33 16.96
CA GLY A 874 -25.37 23.13 17.29
C GLY A 874 -25.61 24.41 16.45
N PRO A 875 -24.59 25.22 16.10
CA PRO A 875 -24.77 26.43 15.29
C PRO A 875 -25.34 26.20 13.88
N TYR A 876 -25.13 25.01 13.30
CA TYR A 876 -25.49 24.69 11.91
C TYR A 876 -26.87 24.05 11.78
N LEU A 877 -27.36 23.42 12.85
CA LEU A 877 -28.63 22.69 12.90
C LEU A 877 -29.85 23.58 12.60
N GLY A 878 -30.81 23.08 11.83
CA GLY A 878 -32.06 23.80 11.56
C GLY A 878 -32.60 23.59 10.16
N LYS A 879 -33.57 24.42 9.77
CA LYS A 879 -34.23 24.35 8.46
C LYS A 879 -33.89 25.58 7.63
N TYR A 880 -33.46 25.36 6.40
CA TYR A 880 -33.10 26.38 5.42
C TYR A 880 -34.00 26.22 4.19
N SER A 881 -34.11 27.25 3.36
CA SER A 881 -35.00 27.19 2.20
C SER A 881 -34.56 28.02 1.01
N VAL A 882 -34.83 27.45 -0.17
CA VAL A 882 -34.61 28.03 -1.50
C VAL A 882 -35.96 27.97 -2.21
N SER A 883 -36.65 29.10 -2.34
CA SER A 883 -38.01 29.15 -2.90
C SER A 883 -38.95 28.16 -2.16
N PHE A 884 -39.48 27.14 -2.84
CA PHE A 884 -40.35 26.11 -2.25
C PHE A 884 -39.60 24.92 -1.63
N ILE A 885 -38.29 24.77 -1.88
CA ILE A 885 -37.48 23.67 -1.35
C ILE A 885 -37.09 23.97 0.10
N THR A 886 -37.17 22.96 0.97
CA THR A 886 -36.69 23.03 2.35
C THR A 886 -35.57 22.01 2.55
N ILE A 887 -34.50 22.47 3.16
CA ILE A 887 -33.30 21.73 3.52
C ILE A 887 -33.29 21.63 5.05
N ASN A 888 -33.15 20.43 5.62
CA ASN A 888 -32.95 20.24 7.06
C ASN A 888 -31.49 19.85 7.31
N ILE A 889 -30.88 20.46 8.31
CA ILE A 889 -29.57 20.10 8.84
C ILE A 889 -29.80 19.50 10.24
N THR A 890 -29.42 18.24 10.42
CA THR A 890 -29.54 17.46 11.65
C THR A 890 -28.18 16.94 12.11
N GLU A 891 -28.12 16.39 13.32
CA GLU A 891 -26.95 15.70 13.86
C GLU A 891 -27.36 14.24 14.09
N GLU A 892 -26.62 13.33 13.46
CA GLU A 892 -26.82 11.88 13.51
C GLU A 892 -25.54 11.23 14.09
N PRO A 893 -25.52 9.93 14.45
CA PRO A 893 -24.35 9.28 15.04
C PRO A 893 -23.05 9.46 14.25
N GLU A 894 -23.15 9.49 12.92
CA GLU A 894 -22.07 9.64 11.95
C GLU A 894 -21.59 11.10 11.80
N GLY A 895 -22.40 12.08 12.21
CA GLY A 895 -22.06 13.50 12.19
C GLY A 895 -23.20 14.43 11.74
N LEU A 896 -22.82 15.65 11.39
CA LEU A 896 -23.74 16.65 10.82
C LEU A 896 -24.27 16.15 9.46
N THR A 897 -25.59 16.18 9.24
CA THR A 897 -26.24 15.59 8.05
C THR A 897 -27.21 16.57 7.41
N MET A 898 -27.27 16.59 6.07
CA MET A 898 -28.21 17.39 5.28
C MET A 898 -29.27 16.52 4.60
N SER A 899 -30.53 16.98 4.59
CA SER A 899 -31.64 16.39 3.82
C SER A 899 -32.45 17.45 3.07
N ALA A 900 -32.61 17.31 1.75
CA ALA A 900 -33.15 18.35 0.86
C ALA A 900 -34.30 17.89 -0.06
N GLY A 901 -35.13 16.95 0.41
CA GLY A 901 -36.33 16.51 -0.31
C GLY A 901 -36.01 15.86 -1.65
N MET A 902 -36.49 16.43 -2.77
CA MET A 902 -36.21 15.90 -4.11
C MET A 902 -34.79 16.20 -4.64
N ALA A 903 -33.92 16.87 -3.86
CA ALA A 903 -32.59 17.32 -4.29
C ALA A 903 -31.41 16.50 -3.74
N GLY A 904 -31.67 15.55 -2.83
CA GLY A 904 -30.67 14.66 -2.22
C GLY A 904 -30.54 14.79 -0.70
N ASN A 905 -29.84 13.83 -0.10
CA ASN A 905 -29.39 13.81 1.30
C ASN A 905 -27.87 13.55 1.30
N GLY A 906 -27.18 13.83 2.41
CA GLY A 906 -25.77 13.45 2.57
C GLY A 906 -25.12 13.96 3.85
N VAL A 907 -24.02 13.33 4.26
CA VAL A 907 -23.24 13.71 5.45
C VAL A 907 -22.41 14.96 5.13
N LEU A 908 -22.28 15.86 6.10
CA LEU A 908 -21.54 17.11 5.99
C LEU A 908 -20.14 16.97 6.61
N THR A 909 -19.17 16.60 5.79
CA THR A 909 -17.77 16.44 6.21
C THR A 909 -17.08 17.81 6.29
N PRO A 910 -16.46 18.20 7.43
CA PRO A 910 -15.80 19.50 7.58
C PRO A 910 -14.66 19.71 6.58
N ARG A 911 -14.64 20.90 5.95
CA ARG A 911 -13.55 21.41 5.09
C ARG A 911 -13.07 22.81 5.53
N GLY A 912 -13.66 23.37 6.60
CA GLY A 912 -13.29 24.63 7.24
C GLY A 912 -14.31 25.00 8.33
N LYS A 913 -14.07 26.05 9.13
CA LYS A 913 -14.88 26.36 10.34
C LYS A 913 -16.41 26.39 10.08
N ASN A 914 -16.84 26.88 8.92
CA ASN A 914 -18.24 26.93 8.49
C ASN A 914 -18.49 26.23 7.14
N LEU A 915 -17.49 25.54 6.57
CA LEU A 915 -17.53 24.99 5.21
C LEU A 915 -17.50 23.46 5.26
N PHE A 916 -18.43 22.82 4.57
CA PHE A 916 -18.61 21.37 4.57
C PHE A 916 -18.73 20.85 3.13
N ALA A 917 -18.18 19.67 2.86
CA ALA A 917 -18.50 18.89 1.66
C ALA A 917 -19.73 18.01 1.95
N VAL A 918 -20.58 17.77 0.95
CA VAL A 918 -21.72 16.86 1.08
C VAL A 918 -21.39 15.53 0.43
N GLU A 919 -21.32 14.47 1.24
CA GLU A 919 -20.98 13.12 0.80
C GLU A 919 -22.24 12.25 0.66
N GLY A 920 -22.35 11.48 -0.42
CA GLY A 920 -23.50 10.61 -0.71
C GLY A 920 -24.49 11.08 -1.80
N GLY A 921 -24.15 12.08 -2.61
CA GLY A 921 -24.98 12.53 -3.75
C GLY A 921 -24.25 12.49 -5.09
N ASP A 922 -25.00 12.36 -6.20
CA ASP A 922 -24.51 12.20 -7.59
C ASP A 922 -23.72 13.40 -8.17
N THR A 923 -23.33 14.36 -7.35
CA THR A 923 -22.69 15.61 -7.80
C THR A 923 -21.89 16.25 -6.66
N PRO A 924 -20.62 16.63 -6.88
CA PRO A 924 -19.83 17.38 -5.91
C PRO A 924 -20.55 18.65 -5.46
N MET A 925 -20.76 18.76 -4.15
CA MET A 925 -21.55 19.83 -3.53
C MET A 925 -20.88 20.27 -2.23
N THR A 926 -20.79 21.58 -2.02
CA THR A 926 -20.32 22.17 -0.75
C THR A 926 -21.40 23.03 -0.13
N VAL A 927 -21.47 23.04 1.20
CA VAL A 927 -22.34 23.88 2.02
C VAL A 927 -21.47 24.83 2.83
N GLU A 928 -21.58 26.13 2.57
CA GLU A 928 -20.97 27.19 3.39
C GLU A 928 -22.05 27.82 4.29
N PHE A 929 -21.88 27.75 5.61
CA PHE A 929 -22.80 28.37 6.57
C PHE A 929 -22.40 29.82 6.86
N ILE A 930 -23.31 30.75 6.59
CA ILE A 930 -23.11 32.18 6.83
C ILE A 930 -23.66 32.52 8.23
N ARG A 931 -22.77 32.86 9.16
CA ARG A 931 -23.09 33.23 10.55
C ARG A 931 -22.34 34.48 10.98
N SER A 932 -23.00 35.39 11.69
CA SER A 932 -22.33 36.37 12.55
C SER A 932 -21.60 35.67 13.73
N SER A 933 -20.63 36.35 14.34
CA SER A 933 -19.42 35.74 14.93
C SER A 933 -19.62 34.49 15.79
N ASP A 934 -20.65 34.48 16.64
CA ASP A 934 -20.98 33.37 17.55
C ASP A 934 -22.44 32.89 17.40
N GLY A 935 -23.27 33.59 16.62
CA GLY A 935 -24.66 33.21 16.39
C GLY A 935 -24.80 31.90 15.60
N PRO A 936 -25.97 31.23 15.67
CA PRO A 936 -26.26 30.09 14.82
C PRO A 936 -26.55 30.58 13.38
N ALA A 937 -26.22 29.79 12.36
CA ALA A 937 -26.13 30.27 10.97
C ALA A 937 -27.43 30.91 10.43
N GLU A 938 -27.32 32.08 9.79
CA GLU A 938 -28.44 32.89 9.30
C GLU A 938 -28.90 32.44 7.91
N SER A 939 -27.96 31.91 7.14
CA SER A 939 -28.19 31.28 5.84
C SER A 939 -27.10 30.26 5.55
N LEU A 940 -27.30 29.43 4.53
CA LEU A 940 -26.25 28.62 3.95
C LEU A 940 -26.20 28.83 2.43
N ILE A 941 -25.03 28.58 1.85
CA ILE A 941 -24.79 28.65 0.42
C ILE A 941 -24.45 27.24 -0.05
N ILE A 942 -25.30 26.67 -0.90
CA ILE A 942 -24.99 25.43 -1.63
C ILE A 942 -24.26 25.84 -2.91
N ASN A 943 -23.05 25.33 -3.13
CA ASN A 943 -22.39 25.38 -4.44
C ASN A 943 -22.43 23.98 -5.06
N ARG A 944 -22.99 23.87 -6.28
CA ARG A 944 -23.13 22.64 -7.07
C ARG A 944 -23.08 23.01 -8.55
N ASP A 945 -22.28 22.31 -9.36
CA ASP A 945 -22.14 22.55 -10.81
C ASP A 945 -21.85 24.02 -11.21
N GLY A 946 -21.07 24.74 -10.40
CA GLY A 946 -20.80 26.17 -10.57
C GLY A 946 -22.00 27.09 -10.32
N GLN A 947 -23.14 26.55 -9.88
CA GLN A 947 -24.30 27.32 -9.43
C GLN A 947 -24.24 27.53 -7.92
N THR A 948 -24.29 28.80 -7.52
CA THR A 948 -24.38 29.24 -6.13
C THR A 948 -25.85 29.43 -5.75
N ILE A 949 -26.35 28.57 -4.85
CA ILE A 949 -27.76 28.50 -4.45
C ILE A 949 -27.87 28.95 -2.97
N PRO A 950 -28.19 30.23 -2.70
CA PRO A 950 -28.33 30.73 -1.33
C PRO A 950 -29.67 30.29 -0.71
N ALA A 951 -29.59 29.58 0.42
CA ALA A 951 -30.73 29.16 1.23
C ALA A 951 -30.79 29.97 2.53
N LYS A 952 -31.85 30.76 2.73
CA LYS A 952 -32.05 31.44 4.02
C LYS A 952 -32.57 30.46 5.05
N ARG A 953 -32.12 30.59 6.31
CA ARG A 953 -32.74 29.85 7.42
C ARG A 953 -34.21 30.25 7.51
N LYS A 954 -35.06 29.28 7.84
CA LYS A 954 -36.40 29.51 8.33
C LYS A 954 -36.29 29.74 9.83
N ASP A 955 -36.73 30.91 10.29
CA ASP A 955 -36.99 31.14 11.70
C ASP A 955 -37.95 30.05 12.21
N ALA A 956 -37.66 29.51 13.40
CA ALA A 956 -38.20 28.23 13.90
C ALA A 956 -39.64 28.32 14.43
#